data_AF-A0A3D0J9P4-F1
#
_entry.id   AF-A0A3D0J9P4-F1
#
_cell.length_a   1.000
_cell.length_b   1.000
_cell.length_c   1.000
_cell.angle_alpha   90.00
_cell.angle_beta   90.00
_cell.angle_gamma   90.00
#
_symmetry.space_group_name_H-M   'P 1'
#
loop_
_entity.id
_entity.type
_entity.pdbx_description
1 polymer ?
#
loop_
_entity_poly.entity_id
_entity_poly.type
_entity_poly.pdbx_seq_one_letter_code
_entity_poly.pdbx_strand_id
1 'polypeptide(L)'
;MFRPQSNKQQKKKLIQRGVRVMFTKTVRRKGITAMSIALMALVMCVTNGYGATPVDLGTAGNFAILAESGISTTAGSLIAGNIGVSPAAAGTITGPFGLVMSLDSTYSTSSLVTEKVYAANYKEPTPTELGVAIGNMVTAYGVAAGRTPDSTELHSGILSGQTLYPGTYFWSSTVLINDTLTLDGDSNAVWVFQIAQTLTLGSGAMIKLTGGAQPKNIFWQVTGQTTLGTYSDFKGIILDATAIVIMTGAAFNGRALAQTAVTLDAVAFTAPVTVDTTAQDTIPPTVTVIAPNGGEAWNIGSSRLIVWSQSDNVGVTESEVSYSIDNGANWDPIWTGLDTSYNWMVPNTPSTFALVKVTARDSAGNSSADTSDGVFTINDSIPPTVISTDPPNSTIDVSIYTKITATFSESMDSLTIDTLTFTVKQGLTPIRGVVTYVDSVKTATFAPYDNLDTNAVYTATITTGATDLGGNALDSAYVWSFTTGMTTNRTPVDLGLAGNFVILSKAGISTTGTTQIVGDMGVSPIAATAITGFGLIMAADSAYSTSTLVDGKIYAADYKAPTPTYVGTAVSNMETAFTDAAGRTLPDFTELHAGNLTGKTLVRGLYKWSTGVLINAPGVTLTGDSNDVWIFQIDGTLIVGSGAIVYLSGGALAKNIFWQVADQTTLGSTTQFKGNILDYTAIVMQDGGTLDGRALAQTEVTLIGNTLTIPTGVEQPIEGLLTYGKLQLMPCRPNPSSGLVTISYALPRSGNISLNIYDIRGRLVSTLAQGQKSAGSYNITWRGNDRQGRKVSSGVYIYRLNYEGTSLTRRLVLVR
;
A
#
# COMPACT_ATOMS: atom_id res chain seq x y z
N MET A 1 10.42 -46.76 -63.79
CA MET A 1 9.68 -45.74 -64.57
C MET A 1 9.34 -44.56 -63.65
N PHE A 2 9.27 -43.35 -64.20
CA PHE A 2 8.67 -42.12 -63.65
C PHE A 2 8.93 -41.65 -62.19
N ARG A 3 9.58 -40.49 -62.08
CA ARG A 3 9.21 -39.35 -61.19
C ARG A 3 7.93 -38.67 -61.77
N PRO A 4 7.12 -37.86 -61.03
CA PRO A 4 7.60 -36.70 -60.27
C PRO A 4 6.82 -36.25 -59.00
N GLN A 5 7.20 -35.04 -58.56
CA GLN A 5 7.00 -34.24 -57.34
C GLN A 5 5.58 -33.95 -56.77
N SER A 6 5.61 -33.58 -55.47
CA SER A 6 4.70 -32.65 -54.74
C SER A 6 3.33 -33.21 -54.29
N ASN A 7 2.62 -32.63 -53.30
CA ASN A 7 2.81 -31.35 -52.60
C ASN A 7 2.20 -31.34 -51.15
N LYS A 8 2.58 -30.33 -50.33
CA LYS A 8 1.95 -29.79 -49.09
C LYS A 8 1.57 -30.71 -47.90
N GLN A 9 1.95 -30.24 -46.69
CA GLN A 9 1.19 -30.14 -45.41
C GLN A 9 0.46 -31.39 -44.81
N GLN A 10 0.43 -31.62 -43.49
CA GLN A 10 1.15 -31.06 -42.35
C GLN A 10 1.17 -32.07 -41.17
N LYS A 11 2.05 -31.83 -40.18
CA LYS A 11 2.05 -32.26 -38.74
C LYS A 11 1.26 -33.55 -38.38
N LYS A 12 1.93 -34.60 -37.89
CA LYS A 12 2.30 -34.84 -36.46
C LYS A 12 1.08 -34.83 -35.52
N LYS A 13 0.93 -35.79 -34.58
CA LYS A 13 1.99 -36.51 -33.83
C LYS A 13 1.47 -37.83 -33.22
N LEU A 14 2.29 -38.87 -33.18
CA LEU A 14 2.10 -40.03 -32.27
C LEU A 14 2.55 -39.67 -30.84
N ILE A 15 1.98 -40.35 -29.84
CA ILE A 15 2.62 -40.62 -28.54
C ILE A 15 2.19 -42.01 -28.06
N GLN A 16 3.14 -42.92 -27.80
CA GLN A 16 3.29 -43.69 -26.54
C GLN A 16 4.11 -44.97 -26.70
N ARG A 17 4.64 -45.45 -25.56
CA ARG A 17 5.55 -46.60 -25.35
C ARG A 17 6.96 -46.36 -25.93
N GLY A 18 8.07 -46.55 -25.21
CA GLY A 18 8.28 -47.04 -23.85
C GLY A 18 9.25 -48.22 -23.84
N VAL A 19 10.26 -48.18 -22.98
CA VAL A 19 10.75 -49.28 -22.10
C VAL A 19 11.84 -48.70 -21.16
N ARG A 20 12.01 -49.34 -20.01
CA ARG A 20 12.87 -48.99 -18.85
C ARG A 20 14.15 -49.87 -18.93
N VAL A 21 15.35 -49.45 -18.50
CA VAL A 21 15.94 -49.80 -17.18
C VAL A 21 17.41 -49.31 -17.04
N MET A 22 17.73 -48.76 -15.85
CA MET A 22 19.03 -48.61 -15.11
C MET A 22 20.30 -47.91 -15.69
N PHE A 23 20.85 -47.02 -14.84
CA PHE A 23 22.25 -46.68 -14.47
C PHE A 23 23.36 -46.49 -15.56
N THR A 24 24.30 -45.53 -15.48
CA THR A 24 24.65 -44.53 -14.43
C THR A 24 25.33 -43.26 -15.00
N LYS A 25 25.29 -42.15 -14.25
CA LYS A 25 26.31 -41.07 -14.08
C LYS A 25 27.61 -41.17 -14.94
N THR A 26 28.17 -40.15 -15.64
CA THR A 26 27.96 -38.67 -15.72
C THR A 26 28.69 -38.06 -16.96
N VAL A 27 28.56 -36.74 -17.23
CA VAL A 27 29.51 -35.80 -17.95
C VAL A 27 29.37 -35.55 -19.49
N ARG A 28 29.01 -34.28 -19.86
CA ARG A 28 29.37 -33.44 -21.05
C ARG A 28 29.06 -33.94 -22.51
N ARG A 29 29.01 -33.13 -23.59
CA ARG A 29 28.72 -31.68 -23.88
C ARG A 29 28.79 -31.46 -25.43
N LYS A 30 28.17 -30.38 -25.97
CA LYS A 30 28.13 -29.91 -27.40
C LYS A 30 27.20 -30.76 -28.30
N GLY A 31 26.57 -30.25 -29.38
CA GLY A 31 26.40 -28.90 -29.98
C GLY A 31 25.44 -29.05 -31.19
N ILE A 32 24.67 -28.08 -31.70
CA ILE A 32 25.09 -26.79 -32.29
C ILE A 32 23.87 -25.83 -32.44
N THR A 33 24.14 -24.53 -32.20
CA THR A 33 23.52 -23.25 -32.65
C THR A 33 22.31 -23.33 -33.61
N ALA A 34 21.21 -22.58 -33.48
CA ALA A 34 20.62 -21.66 -32.45
C ALA A 34 19.09 -21.57 -32.75
N MET A 35 18.21 -20.58 -32.45
CA MET A 35 18.13 -19.18 -31.95
C MET A 35 16.69 -19.01 -31.35
N SER A 36 16.22 -17.96 -30.64
CA SER A 36 16.77 -16.84 -29.83
C SER A 36 15.60 -16.09 -29.14
N ILE A 37 15.89 -15.10 -28.27
CA ILE A 37 14.96 -14.13 -27.62
C ILE A 37 14.06 -14.69 -26.48
N ALA A 38 13.76 -13.81 -25.50
CA ALA A 38 12.80 -13.94 -24.39
C ALA A 38 13.16 -14.84 -23.17
N LEU A 39 14.20 -14.41 -22.46
CA LEU A 39 14.29 -14.30 -20.98
C LEU A 39 13.11 -14.82 -20.12
N MET A 40 13.38 -15.72 -19.17
CA MET A 40 12.75 -15.70 -17.84
C MET A 40 13.71 -16.30 -16.79
N ALA A 41 14.15 -15.48 -15.84
CA ALA A 41 15.03 -15.91 -14.74
C ALA A 41 14.21 -16.26 -13.48
N LEU A 42 14.67 -17.24 -12.71
CA LEU A 42 13.99 -17.71 -11.51
C LEU A 42 14.22 -16.75 -10.34
N VAL A 43 13.28 -15.82 -10.10
CA VAL A 43 13.33 -14.92 -8.95
C VAL A 43 12.88 -15.65 -7.68
N MET A 44 13.84 -16.19 -6.93
CA MET A 44 13.65 -16.41 -5.49
C MET A 44 13.75 -15.05 -4.80
N CYS A 45 12.61 -14.43 -4.52
CA CYS A 45 12.56 -13.23 -3.70
C CYS A 45 12.85 -13.61 -2.24
N VAL A 46 14.14 -13.56 -1.87
CA VAL A 46 14.53 -13.44 -0.47
C VAL A 46 14.10 -12.05 -0.01
N THR A 47 13.46 -11.96 1.16
CA THR A 47 13.11 -10.66 1.75
C THR A 47 14.37 -10.01 2.30
N ASN A 48 15.02 -9.18 1.50
CA ASN A 48 16.12 -8.34 1.97
C ASN A 48 15.62 -7.47 3.14
N GLY A 49 16.41 -7.42 4.21
CA GLY A 49 16.22 -6.45 5.27
C GLY A 49 16.49 -5.02 4.79
N TYR A 50 16.22 -4.05 5.66
CA TYR A 50 16.73 -2.70 5.48
C TYR A 50 18.26 -2.76 5.35
N GLY A 51 18.81 -2.00 4.39
CA GLY A 51 20.25 -1.94 4.18
C GLY A 51 21.02 -1.35 5.36
N ALA A 52 22.33 -1.23 5.19
CA ALA A 52 23.20 -0.64 6.21
C ALA A 52 22.76 0.79 6.62
N THR A 53 23.11 1.24 7.82
CA THR A 53 23.04 2.66 8.17
C THR A 53 24.19 3.42 7.50
N PRO A 54 24.12 4.74 7.25
CA PRO A 54 25.30 5.50 6.83
C PRO A 54 26.47 5.33 7.82
N VAL A 55 27.72 5.45 7.36
CA VAL A 55 28.88 5.61 8.24
C VAL A 55 29.05 7.10 8.49
N ASP A 56 29.04 7.51 9.76
CA ASP A 56 29.36 8.88 10.13
C ASP A 56 30.85 9.15 9.88
N LEU A 57 31.15 10.29 9.25
CA LEU A 57 32.51 10.74 8.95
C LEU A 57 32.98 11.84 9.91
N GLY A 58 32.09 12.40 10.74
CA GLY A 58 32.34 13.64 11.48
C GLY A 58 32.97 14.71 10.61
N THR A 59 33.92 15.48 11.16
CA THR A 59 34.60 16.55 10.42
C THR A 59 35.46 16.07 9.23
N ALA A 60 35.76 14.76 9.09
CA ALA A 60 36.36 14.22 7.86
C ALA A 60 35.41 14.33 6.66
N GLY A 61 34.11 14.46 6.91
CA GLY A 61 33.09 14.78 5.91
C GLY A 61 33.40 16.06 5.11
N ASN A 62 34.11 17.03 5.69
CA ASN A 62 34.45 18.29 5.01
C ASN A 62 35.53 18.17 3.91
N PHE A 63 36.18 17.01 3.80
CA PHE A 63 37.31 16.79 2.90
C PHE A 63 36.94 15.92 1.69
N ALA A 64 37.32 16.38 0.50
CA ALA A 64 37.37 15.55 -0.70
C ALA A 64 38.49 14.50 -0.58
N ILE A 65 39.67 14.95 -0.11
CA ILE A 65 40.85 14.12 0.12
C ILE A 65 41.44 14.43 1.49
N LEU A 66 41.65 13.40 2.32
CA LEU A 66 42.29 13.52 3.63
C LEU A 66 43.33 12.40 3.77
N ALA A 67 44.55 12.75 4.14
CA ALA A 67 45.69 11.82 4.18
C ALA A 67 46.62 12.08 5.37
N GLU A 68 47.19 11.02 5.96
CA GLU A 68 48.12 11.17 7.08
C GLU A 68 49.56 11.54 6.67
N SER A 69 50.06 10.99 5.57
CA SER A 69 51.47 11.10 5.16
C SER A 69 51.74 11.89 3.88
N GLY A 70 50.72 12.16 3.05
CA GLY A 70 50.86 13.08 1.90
C GLY A 70 49.78 12.96 0.82
N ILE A 71 49.72 13.96 -0.06
CA ILE A 71 48.86 13.97 -1.26
C ILE A 71 49.75 14.32 -2.45
N SER A 72 49.77 13.50 -3.50
CA SER A 72 50.59 13.75 -4.69
C SER A 72 49.77 13.71 -5.97
N THR A 73 50.16 14.49 -6.99
CA THR A 73 49.62 14.35 -8.35
C THR A 73 50.70 14.48 -9.41
N THR A 74 50.68 13.60 -10.41
CA THR A 74 51.71 13.55 -11.47
C THR A 74 51.43 14.57 -12.59
N ALA A 75 50.16 14.69 -12.97
CA ALA A 75 49.63 15.73 -13.86
C ALA A 75 48.51 16.53 -13.17
N GLY A 76 48.01 17.59 -13.82
CA GLY A 76 46.93 18.42 -13.29
C GLY A 76 45.63 17.63 -13.14
N SER A 77 45.26 17.31 -11.90
CA SER A 77 43.98 16.72 -11.50
C SER A 77 43.07 17.83 -10.97
N LEU A 78 41.78 17.85 -11.31
CA LEU A 78 40.82 18.81 -10.74
C LEU A 78 40.08 18.15 -9.57
N ILE A 79 40.08 18.81 -8.41
CA ILE A 79 39.48 18.32 -7.17
C ILE A 79 38.45 19.33 -6.68
N ALA A 80 37.17 18.94 -6.73
CA ALA A 80 36.10 19.71 -6.08
C ALA A 80 35.99 19.32 -4.61
N GLY A 81 36.07 20.30 -3.70
CA GLY A 81 36.10 20.13 -2.24
C GLY A 81 37.49 20.30 -1.61
N ASN A 82 37.54 20.37 -0.27
CA ASN A 82 38.79 20.62 0.47
C ASN A 82 39.76 19.44 0.41
N ILE A 83 41.07 19.71 0.54
CA ILE A 83 42.09 18.67 0.77
C ILE A 83 42.93 18.95 2.02
N GLY A 84 43.36 17.90 2.72
CA GLY A 84 44.06 18.02 4.00
C GLY A 84 45.15 16.97 4.23
N VAL A 85 46.26 17.38 4.86
CA VAL A 85 47.31 16.47 5.37
C VAL A 85 47.64 16.69 6.85
N SER A 86 47.56 15.65 7.67
CA SER A 86 47.97 15.68 9.09
C SER A 86 48.19 14.27 9.63
N PRO A 87 49.29 13.98 10.36
CA PRO A 87 50.26 14.91 10.94
C PRO A 87 51.31 15.45 9.96
N ALA A 88 51.28 15.06 8.68
CA ALA A 88 52.21 15.56 7.69
C ALA A 88 52.09 17.09 7.42
N ALA A 89 53.22 17.70 7.07
CA ALA A 89 53.30 19.11 6.68
C ALA A 89 52.98 19.30 5.18
N ALA A 90 52.64 20.53 4.78
CA ALA A 90 52.27 20.92 3.42
C ALA A 90 53.32 20.57 2.35
N GLY A 91 54.59 20.42 2.72
CA GLY A 91 55.64 19.93 1.81
C GLY A 91 55.45 18.49 1.32
N THR A 92 54.49 17.75 1.90
CA THR A 92 54.05 16.43 1.41
C THR A 92 52.91 16.53 0.38
N ILE A 93 52.33 17.72 0.18
CA ILE A 93 51.41 18.01 -0.92
C ILE A 93 52.27 18.32 -2.15
N THR A 94 52.40 17.36 -3.07
CA THR A 94 53.45 17.35 -4.10
C THR A 94 52.92 17.23 -5.52
N GLY A 95 53.65 17.81 -6.48
CA GLY A 95 53.23 17.93 -7.88
C GLY A 95 52.78 19.35 -8.25
N PRO A 96 52.03 19.53 -9.36
CA PRO A 96 51.64 20.84 -9.91
C PRO A 96 50.58 21.61 -9.09
N PHE A 97 50.39 21.33 -7.80
CA PHE A 97 49.41 22.00 -6.94
C PHE A 97 49.64 23.51 -6.79
N GLY A 98 50.89 23.99 -6.81
CA GLY A 98 51.21 25.43 -6.81
C GLY A 98 50.59 26.20 -5.64
N LEU A 99 50.75 25.70 -4.41
CA LEU A 99 50.05 26.22 -3.22
C LEU A 99 50.34 27.70 -2.95
N VAL A 100 49.28 28.49 -2.77
CA VAL A 100 49.34 29.91 -2.37
C VAL A 100 48.77 30.06 -0.97
N MET A 101 49.57 30.58 -0.03
CA MET A 101 49.15 30.76 1.37
C MET A 101 48.12 31.89 1.53
N SER A 102 47.14 31.68 2.40
CA SER A 102 46.19 32.70 2.87
C SER A 102 46.86 33.82 3.67
N LEU A 103 46.22 35.00 3.78
CA LEU A 103 46.76 36.15 4.51
C LEU A 103 46.85 35.93 6.04
N ASP A 104 46.03 35.05 6.59
CA ASP A 104 46.06 34.68 8.00
C ASP A 104 46.95 33.45 8.29
N SER A 105 47.46 32.78 7.26
CA SER A 105 48.26 31.54 7.27
C SER A 105 47.56 30.30 7.85
N THR A 106 46.22 30.24 7.85
CA THR A 106 45.46 29.05 8.29
C THR A 106 45.27 28.03 7.18
N TYR A 107 45.06 28.46 5.93
CA TYR A 107 44.92 27.58 4.76
C TYR A 107 45.75 28.03 3.55
N SER A 108 45.81 27.22 2.51
CA SER A 108 46.32 27.59 1.18
C SER A 108 45.27 27.34 0.09
N THR A 109 45.45 27.94 -1.08
CA THR A 109 44.65 27.66 -2.30
C THR A 109 45.51 27.05 -3.39
N SER A 110 44.87 26.46 -4.41
CA SER A 110 45.50 25.83 -5.56
C SER A 110 44.62 26.02 -6.79
N SER A 111 45.19 26.11 -7.99
CA SER A 111 44.41 26.07 -9.24
C SER A 111 43.84 24.69 -9.57
N LEU A 112 44.21 23.65 -8.79
CA LEU A 112 43.75 22.27 -8.93
C LEU A 112 42.67 21.88 -7.91
N VAL A 113 42.34 22.75 -6.95
CA VAL A 113 41.39 22.50 -5.85
C VAL A 113 40.36 23.62 -5.83
N THR A 114 39.06 23.32 -5.84
CA THR A 114 38.03 24.38 -5.85
C THR A 114 37.93 25.13 -4.52
N GLU A 115 38.18 24.42 -3.42
CA GLU A 115 38.11 24.93 -2.05
C GLU A 115 39.51 25.12 -1.46
N LYS A 116 39.67 24.84 -0.16
CA LYS A 116 40.88 25.11 0.62
C LYS A 116 41.77 23.87 0.74
N VAL A 117 43.07 24.14 0.80
CA VAL A 117 44.14 23.19 1.12
C VAL A 117 44.57 23.43 2.57
N TYR A 118 44.64 22.37 3.38
CA TYR A 118 45.02 22.42 4.79
C TYR A 118 46.21 21.50 5.10
N ALA A 119 47.04 21.85 6.08
CA ALA A 119 48.16 21.02 6.53
C ALA A 119 48.50 21.25 8.00
N ALA A 120 49.07 20.24 8.67
CA ALA A 120 49.38 20.27 10.10
C ALA A 120 50.43 21.31 10.54
N ASN A 121 51.14 21.96 9.60
CA ASN A 121 52.11 23.02 9.89
C ASN A 121 51.60 24.44 9.59
N TYR A 122 50.31 24.60 9.31
CA TYR A 122 49.66 25.90 9.19
C TYR A 122 49.31 26.47 10.57
N LYS A 123 48.79 27.69 10.62
CA LYS A 123 48.44 28.38 11.87
C LYS A 123 47.13 27.82 12.44
N GLU A 124 47.01 27.82 13.77
CA GLU A 124 45.74 27.55 14.47
C GLU A 124 44.59 28.44 13.94
N PRO A 125 43.36 27.88 13.82
CA PRO A 125 42.90 26.61 14.40
C PRO A 125 43.21 25.33 13.57
N THR A 126 43.84 25.47 12.40
CA THR A 126 43.91 24.38 11.42
C THR A 126 44.61 23.09 11.87
N PRO A 127 45.77 23.09 12.56
CA PRO A 127 46.36 21.85 13.07
C PRO A 127 45.43 21.10 14.04
N THR A 128 44.72 21.84 14.90
CA THR A 128 43.72 21.28 15.83
C THR A 128 42.54 20.67 15.08
N GLU A 129 41.90 21.44 14.18
CA GLU A 129 40.74 21.00 13.39
C GLU A 129 41.06 19.78 12.51
N LEU A 130 42.23 19.78 11.88
CA LEU A 130 42.67 18.73 10.99
C LEU A 130 43.08 17.46 11.76
N GLY A 131 43.59 17.61 13.00
CA GLY A 131 43.75 16.49 13.93
C GLY A 131 42.41 15.82 14.32
N VAL A 132 41.36 16.61 14.54
CA VAL A 132 40.00 16.10 14.78
C VAL A 132 39.45 15.40 13.53
N ALA A 133 39.68 15.94 12.33
CA ALA A 133 39.29 15.29 11.06
C ALA A 133 39.97 13.93 10.86
N ILE A 134 41.26 13.80 11.16
CA ILE A 134 41.97 12.51 11.10
C ILE A 134 41.42 11.53 12.15
N GLY A 135 41.17 11.99 13.39
CA GLY A 135 40.54 11.16 14.42
C GLY A 135 39.15 10.64 14.02
N ASN A 136 38.35 11.48 13.35
CA ASN A 136 37.05 11.10 12.82
C ASN A 136 37.16 10.14 11.62
N MET A 137 38.14 10.32 10.73
CA MET A 137 38.45 9.38 9.64
C MET A 137 38.81 7.97 10.17
N VAL A 138 39.71 7.89 11.16
CA VAL A 138 40.10 6.61 11.79
C VAL A 138 38.92 5.98 12.52
N THR A 139 38.08 6.79 13.15
CA THR A 139 36.83 6.33 13.80
C THR A 139 35.84 5.78 12.77
N ALA A 140 35.61 6.48 11.65
CA ALA A 140 34.75 6.03 10.56
C ALA A 140 35.24 4.72 9.94
N TYR A 141 36.55 4.59 9.73
CA TYR A 141 37.19 3.34 9.30
C TYR A 141 36.90 2.19 10.28
N GLY A 142 37.10 2.41 11.58
CA GLY A 142 36.82 1.42 12.61
C GLY A 142 35.33 1.03 12.70
N VAL A 143 34.44 2.02 12.58
CA VAL A 143 32.98 1.81 12.53
C VAL A 143 32.56 1.02 11.30
N ALA A 144 33.17 1.26 10.13
CA ALA A 144 32.89 0.53 8.90
C ALA A 144 33.43 -0.91 8.95
N ALA A 145 34.66 -1.11 9.44
CA ALA A 145 35.28 -2.43 9.60
C ALA A 145 34.58 -3.29 10.68
N GLY A 146 34.04 -2.66 11.73
CA GLY A 146 33.40 -3.35 12.86
C GLY A 146 31.96 -3.82 12.61
N ARG A 147 31.38 -3.61 11.42
CA ARG A 147 29.99 -3.99 11.13
C ARG A 147 29.85 -5.49 10.88
N THR A 148 28.72 -6.06 11.31
CA THR A 148 28.33 -7.42 10.93
C THR A 148 28.00 -7.47 9.43
N PRO A 149 28.61 -8.37 8.64
CA PRO A 149 28.29 -8.51 7.22
C PRO A 149 26.93 -9.20 7.00
N ASP A 150 26.15 -8.68 6.06
CA ASP A 150 24.96 -9.34 5.50
C ASP A 150 25.35 -10.42 4.46
N SER A 151 26.57 -10.34 3.92
CA SER A 151 27.12 -11.32 2.96
C SER A 151 28.65 -11.39 3.01
N THR A 152 29.19 -12.60 2.90
CA THR A 152 30.64 -12.88 2.97
C THR A 152 31.12 -13.61 1.70
N GLU A 153 32.31 -13.26 1.22
CA GLU A 153 33.00 -13.87 0.07
C GLU A 153 32.19 -13.92 -1.24
N LEU A 154 31.24 -12.99 -1.41
CA LEU A 154 30.33 -12.96 -2.55
C LEU A 154 31.12 -12.86 -3.87
N HIS A 155 30.83 -13.73 -4.83
CA HIS A 155 31.57 -13.89 -6.09
C HIS A 155 33.10 -14.08 -5.95
N SER A 156 33.58 -14.47 -4.76
CA SER A 156 35.01 -14.62 -4.45
C SER A 156 35.86 -13.39 -4.82
N GLY A 157 35.32 -12.20 -4.51
CA GLY A 157 35.97 -10.91 -4.75
C GLY A 157 35.84 -10.36 -6.18
N ILE A 158 35.40 -11.16 -7.16
CA ILE A 158 35.29 -10.73 -8.56
C ILE A 158 33.90 -10.13 -8.81
N LEU A 159 33.79 -8.80 -8.76
CA LEU A 159 32.52 -8.07 -8.85
C LEU A 159 32.18 -7.54 -10.26
N SER A 160 33.06 -7.78 -11.24
CA SER A 160 32.83 -7.51 -12.66
C SER A 160 31.48 -8.07 -13.15
N GLY A 161 30.65 -7.22 -13.74
CA GLY A 161 29.35 -7.60 -14.32
C GLY A 161 28.24 -7.93 -13.30
N GLN A 162 28.47 -7.72 -11.99
CA GLN A 162 27.49 -8.03 -10.96
C GLN A 162 26.55 -6.85 -10.67
N THR A 163 25.43 -7.13 -10.02
CA THR A 163 24.51 -6.13 -9.46
C THR A 163 24.33 -6.40 -7.98
N LEU A 164 24.65 -5.43 -7.13
CA LEU A 164 24.58 -5.54 -5.67
C LEU A 164 23.51 -4.58 -5.11
N TYR A 165 22.76 -5.09 -4.13
CA TYR A 165 21.70 -4.38 -3.43
C TYR A 165 22.23 -3.78 -2.11
N PRO A 166 21.45 -2.96 -1.39
CA PRO A 166 21.94 -2.25 -0.21
C PRO A 166 22.26 -3.22 0.94
N GLY A 167 23.38 -3.05 1.62
CA GLY A 167 23.86 -3.97 2.66
C GLY A 167 25.35 -3.87 2.98
N THR A 168 25.80 -4.68 3.94
CA THR A 168 27.19 -4.82 4.39
C THR A 168 27.81 -6.09 3.80
N TYR A 169 28.94 -5.96 3.13
CA TYR A 169 29.62 -7.05 2.43
C TYR A 169 31.06 -7.20 2.91
N PHE A 170 31.55 -8.44 3.05
CA PHE A 170 32.90 -8.73 3.52
C PHE A 170 33.68 -9.69 2.60
N TRP A 171 34.96 -9.38 2.39
CA TRP A 171 35.94 -10.28 1.77
C TRP A 171 37.25 -10.31 2.56
N SER A 172 37.74 -11.51 2.85
CA SER A 172 39.08 -11.78 3.39
C SER A 172 40.20 -11.68 2.34
N SER A 173 39.82 -11.40 1.08
CA SER A 173 40.69 -11.41 -0.11
C SER A 173 40.50 -10.15 -0.97
N THR A 174 41.37 -9.97 -1.96
CA THR A 174 41.31 -8.83 -2.90
C THR A 174 39.98 -8.78 -3.66
N VAL A 175 39.38 -7.58 -3.71
CA VAL A 175 38.22 -7.31 -4.56
C VAL A 175 38.67 -6.72 -5.90
N LEU A 176 38.10 -7.23 -6.99
CA LEU A 176 38.49 -6.93 -8.37
C LEU A 176 37.27 -6.59 -9.24
N ILE A 177 37.29 -5.39 -9.82
CA ILE A 177 36.25 -4.84 -10.71
C ILE A 177 36.92 -4.47 -12.04
N ASN A 178 36.85 -5.34 -13.05
CA ASN A 178 37.46 -5.15 -14.37
C ASN A 178 36.45 -4.81 -15.47
N ASP A 179 35.18 -4.69 -15.11
CA ASP A 179 34.04 -4.34 -15.97
C ASP A 179 33.00 -3.63 -15.06
N THR A 180 31.83 -3.31 -15.59
CA THR A 180 30.75 -2.62 -14.87
C THR A 180 30.29 -3.40 -13.63
N LEU A 181 30.42 -2.79 -12.45
CA LEU A 181 29.67 -3.16 -11.24
C LEU A 181 28.45 -2.26 -11.15
N THR A 182 27.24 -2.82 -10.95
CA THR A 182 26.03 -2.03 -10.71
C THR A 182 25.63 -2.08 -9.23
N LEU A 183 25.31 -0.92 -8.65
CA LEU A 183 24.74 -0.78 -7.31
C LEU A 183 23.31 -0.25 -7.44
N ASP A 184 22.33 -1.03 -7.01
CA ASP A 184 20.91 -0.78 -7.26
C ASP A 184 20.11 -0.59 -5.96
N GLY A 185 19.52 0.59 -5.78
CA GLY A 185 18.73 0.96 -4.61
C GLY A 185 18.26 2.42 -4.66
N ASP A 186 17.39 2.83 -3.74
CA ASP A 186 16.85 4.20 -3.70
C ASP A 186 17.86 5.25 -3.16
N SER A 187 17.43 6.51 -3.01
CA SER A 187 18.29 7.62 -2.57
C SER A 187 18.77 7.52 -1.11
N ASN A 188 18.15 6.67 -0.29
CA ASN A 188 18.50 6.41 1.10
C ASN A 188 19.25 5.07 1.27
N ALA A 189 19.34 4.26 0.21
CA ALA A 189 20.08 3.02 0.19
C ALA A 189 21.57 3.22 0.52
N VAL A 190 22.15 2.27 1.26
CA VAL A 190 23.55 2.31 1.74
C VAL A 190 24.27 1.00 1.44
N TRP A 191 25.55 1.11 1.07
CA TRP A 191 26.47 -0.01 0.90
C TRP A 191 27.68 0.18 1.80
N VAL A 192 28.11 -0.89 2.48
CA VAL A 192 29.43 -0.93 3.13
C VAL A 192 30.18 -2.16 2.64
N PHE A 193 31.31 -1.93 1.97
CA PHE A 193 32.21 -2.97 1.50
C PHE A 193 33.43 -3.03 2.43
N GLN A 194 33.66 -4.18 3.07
CA GLN A 194 34.78 -4.46 3.97
C GLN A 194 35.76 -5.39 3.25
N ILE A 195 36.99 -4.91 3.05
CA ILE A 195 37.97 -5.57 2.17
C ILE A 195 39.27 -5.74 2.94
N ALA A 196 39.57 -6.97 3.37
CA ALA A 196 40.72 -7.27 4.23
C ALA A 196 42.08 -7.25 3.50
N GLN A 197 42.08 -7.11 2.17
CA GLN A 197 43.28 -6.94 1.34
C GLN A 197 43.10 -5.71 0.43
N THR A 198 43.46 -5.78 -0.85
CA THR A 198 43.37 -4.65 -1.79
C THR A 198 42.00 -4.54 -2.48
N LEU A 199 41.65 -3.31 -2.91
CA LEU A 199 40.56 -3.03 -3.83
C LEU A 199 41.14 -2.57 -5.17
N THR A 200 40.80 -3.25 -6.28
CA THR A 200 41.32 -2.90 -7.61
C THR A 200 40.18 -2.69 -8.61
N LEU A 201 40.10 -1.49 -9.18
CA LEU A 201 39.37 -1.24 -10.44
C LEU A 201 40.34 -1.34 -11.62
N GLY A 202 39.97 -2.11 -12.64
CA GLY A 202 40.70 -2.19 -13.91
C GLY A 202 40.58 -0.91 -14.75
N SER A 203 41.42 -0.81 -15.79
CA SER A 203 41.32 0.29 -16.76
C SER A 203 39.94 0.29 -17.44
N GLY A 204 39.26 1.45 -17.46
CA GLY A 204 37.92 1.58 -18.04
C GLY A 204 36.78 0.91 -17.24
N ALA A 205 37.05 0.35 -16.05
CA ALA A 205 36.01 -0.25 -15.22
C ALA A 205 35.10 0.81 -14.58
N MET A 206 33.81 0.51 -14.42
CA MET A 206 32.80 1.50 -13.99
C MET A 206 31.98 0.99 -12.80
N ILE A 207 31.71 1.86 -11.83
CA ILE A 207 30.68 1.66 -10.81
C ILE A 207 29.44 2.45 -11.24
N LYS A 208 28.42 1.73 -11.69
CA LYS A 208 27.14 2.28 -12.15
C LYS A 208 26.14 2.30 -10.99
N LEU A 209 25.45 3.43 -10.81
CA LEU A 209 24.35 3.56 -9.84
C LEU A 209 23.00 3.47 -10.56
N THR A 210 22.04 2.75 -9.96
CA THR A 210 20.64 2.65 -10.42
C THR A 210 19.67 2.73 -9.22
N GLY A 211 18.37 2.81 -9.49
CA GLY A 211 17.31 2.92 -8.47
C GLY A 211 17.15 4.30 -7.80
N GLY A 212 18.22 5.11 -7.79
CA GLY A 212 18.29 6.39 -7.07
C GLY A 212 19.53 6.53 -6.17
N ALA A 213 20.31 5.45 -6.02
CA ALA A 213 21.51 5.32 -5.20
C ALA A 213 22.47 6.52 -5.30
N GLN A 214 23.04 6.92 -4.16
CA GLN A 214 23.85 8.13 -4.01
C GLN A 214 25.29 7.81 -3.60
N PRO A 215 26.33 8.43 -4.20
CA PRO A 215 27.73 8.20 -3.83
C PRO A 215 28.04 8.46 -2.35
N LYS A 216 27.34 9.41 -1.71
CA LYS A 216 27.50 9.71 -0.27
C LYS A 216 27.05 8.58 0.68
N ASN A 217 26.34 7.56 0.17
CA ASN A 217 25.87 6.41 0.96
C ASN A 217 26.67 5.13 0.66
N ILE A 218 27.76 5.20 -0.11
CA ILE A 218 28.54 4.04 -0.53
C ILE A 218 29.91 4.12 0.13
N PHE A 219 30.24 3.17 1.00
CA PHE A 219 31.45 3.17 1.80
C PHE A 219 32.33 1.96 1.47
N TRP A 220 33.61 2.21 1.20
CA TRP A 220 34.61 1.20 0.88
C TRP A 220 35.69 1.22 1.97
N GLN A 221 35.57 0.33 2.94
CA GLN A 221 36.61 0.10 3.96
C GLN A 221 37.62 -0.90 3.41
N VAL A 222 38.88 -0.48 3.30
CA VAL A 222 39.93 -1.27 2.66
C VAL A 222 41.17 -1.32 3.55
N THR A 223 41.62 -2.53 3.89
CA THR A 223 42.75 -2.76 4.82
C THR A 223 44.11 -2.72 4.10
N GLY A 224 44.13 -2.93 2.78
CA GLY A 224 45.29 -2.73 1.93
C GLY A 224 44.98 -1.79 0.76
N GLN A 225 45.98 -1.49 -0.08
CA GLN A 225 45.92 -0.41 -1.07
C GLN A 225 44.70 -0.48 -2.01
N THR A 226 43.94 0.62 -2.08
CA THR A 226 42.97 0.85 -3.15
C THR A 226 43.65 1.38 -4.41
N THR A 227 43.39 0.75 -5.56
CA THR A 227 43.95 1.14 -6.86
C THR A 227 42.86 1.30 -7.91
N LEU A 228 42.73 2.48 -8.50
CA LEU A 228 41.75 2.79 -9.55
C LEU A 228 42.47 2.95 -10.89
N GLY A 229 42.20 2.03 -11.82
CA GLY A 229 42.85 1.99 -13.14
C GLY A 229 42.54 3.19 -14.04
N THR A 230 43.35 3.37 -15.07
CA THR A 230 43.23 4.48 -16.04
C THR A 230 41.84 4.53 -16.66
N TYR A 231 41.24 5.72 -16.72
CA TYR A 231 39.87 5.94 -17.23
C TYR A 231 38.76 5.11 -16.55
N SER A 232 38.99 4.61 -15.32
CA SER A 232 37.89 4.02 -14.53
C SER A 232 36.93 5.09 -14.01
N ASP A 233 35.69 4.71 -13.69
CA ASP A 233 34.68 5.59 -13.08
C ASP A 233 34.23 5.03 -11.73
N PHE A 234 34.64 5.68 -10.64
CA PHE A 234 34.44 5.21 -9.26
C PHE A 234 33.37 6.02 -8.52
N LYS A 235 32.56 5.33 -7.69
CA LYS A 235 31.54 5.94 -6.83
C LYS A 235 31.72 5.50 -5.37
N GLY A 236 31.76 6.47 -4.46
CA GLY A 236 31.71 6.21 -3.01
C GLY A 236 32.86 6.82 -2.20
N ILE A 237 32.76 6.70 -0.89
CA ILE A 237 33.74 7.14 0.09
C ILE A 237 34.70 5.97 0.36
N ILE A 238 35.99 6.15 0.08
CA ILE A 238 37.04 5.21 0.45
C ILE A 238 37.55 5.56 1.84
N LEU A 239 37.65 4.55 2.71
CA LEU A 239 38.28 4.56 4.02
C LEU A 239 39.42 3.52 3.96
N ASP A 240 40.63 3.97 3.60
CA ASP A 240 41.80 3.10 3.38
C ASP A 240 42.74 3.13 4.60
N ALA A 241 43.17 1.97 5.09
CA ALA A 241 44.21 1.87 6.13
C ALA A 241 45.63 2.11 5.60
N THR A 242 45.79 2.18 4.29
CA THR A 242 47.05 2.32 3.58
C THR A 242 46.95 3.48 2.58
N ALA A 243 47.15 3.23 1.29
CA ALA A 243 47.26 4.26 0.25
C ALA A 243 46.16 4.12 -0.80
N ILE A 244 45.73 5.26 -1.35
CA ILE A 244 44.77 5.32 -2.45
C ILE A 244 45.52 5.80 -3.70
N VAL A 245 45.53 5.00 -4.76
CA VAL A 245 46.21 5.32 -6.03
C VAL A 245 45.17 5.42 -7.15
N ILE A 246 45.02 6.61 -7.73
CA ILE A 246 44.05 6.92 -8.78
C ILE A 246 44.81 7.28 -10.06
N MET A 247 44.75 6.40 -11.06
CA MET A 247 45.56 6.47 -12.28
C MET A 247 44.98 7.41 -13.34
N THR A 248 45.79 7.70 -14.37
CA THR A 248 45.55 8.65 -15.47
C THR A 248 44.10 8.67 -15.96
N GLY A 249 43.46 9.84 -15.84
CA GLY A 249 42.16 10.12 -16.47
C GLY A 249 40.96 9.40 -15.85
N ALA A 250 41.10 8.81 -14.66
CA ALA A 250 39.96 8.25 -13.94
C ALA A 250 38.97 9.35 -13.50
N ALA A 251 37.68 9.00 -13.50
CA ALA A 251 36.62 9.80 -12.91
C ALA A 251 36.30 9.28 -11.50
N PHE A 252 36.15 10.20 -10.55
CA PHE A 252 35.94 9.86 -9.15
C PHE A 252 34.82 10.71 -8.56
N ASN A 253 33.70 10.10 -8.17
CA ASN A 253 32.62 10.77 -7.44
C ASN A 253 32.54 10.17 -6.03
N GLY A 254 33.21 10.80 -5.07
CA GLY A 254 33.51 10.17 -3.80
C GLY A 254 34.33 11.00 -2.83
N ARG A 255 34.89 10.34 -1.82
CA ARG A 255 35.95 10.89 -0.95
C ARG A 255 37.10 9.89 -0.85
N ALA A 256 38.32 10.39 -0.76
CA ALA A 256 39.53 9.58 -0.63
C ALA A 256 40.16 9.86 0.74
N LEU A 257 39.84 9.03 1.73
CA LEU A 257 40.24 9.18 3.12
C LEU A 257 41.23 8.05 3.46
N ALA A 258 42.50 8.38 3.69
CA ALA A 258 43.60 7.41 3.78
C ALA A 258 44.48 7.61 5.01
N GLN A 259 44.73 6.53 5.76
CA GLN A 259 45.67 6.51 6.90
C GLN A 259 47.16 6.53 6.46
N THR A 260 47.46 6.61 5.16
CA THR A 260 48.78 7.01 4.66
C THR A 260 48.68 8.11 3.58
N ALA A 261 48.82 7.78 2.29
CA ALA A 261 48.93 8.76 1.21
C ALA A 261 47.89 8.57 0.10
N VAL A 262 47.55 9.66 -0.58
CA VAL A 262 46.71 9.65 -1.80
C VAL A 262 47.53 10.13 -2.99
N THR A 263 47.52 9.35 -4.08
CA THR A 263 48.28 9.61 -5.31
C THR A 263 47.33 9.68 -6.50
N LEU A 264 47.43 10.76 -7.28
CA LEU A 264 46.54 11.07 -8.40
C LEU A 264 47.33 11.23 -9.71
N ASP A 265 46.69 10.95 -10.84
CA ASP A 265 47.18 11.37 -12.15
C ASP A 265 46.03 11.78 -13.09
N ALA A 266 46.04 13.05 -13.53
CA ALA A 266 45.04 13.63 -14.43
C ALA A 266 43.57 13.30 -14.08
N VAL A 267 43.22 13.31 -12.79
CA VAL A 267 41.93 12.82 -12.27
C VAL A 267 40.85 13.90 -12.36
N ALA A 268 39.63 13.49 -12.70
CA ALA A 268 38.42 14.30 -12.53
C ALA A 268 37.72 13.91 -11.22
N PHE A 269 38.01 14.64 -10.14
CA PHE A 269 37.58 14.31 -8.78
C PHE A 269 36.46 15.25 -8.31
N THR A 270 35.29 14.67 -8.02
CA THR A 270 34.11 15.36 -7.52
C THR A 270 33.74 14.84 -6.13
N ALA A 271 33.84 15.67 -5.10
CA ALA A 271 33.22 15.35 -3.82
C ALA A 271 31.68 15.28 -3.96
N PRO A 272 31.00 14.24 -3.45
CA PRO A 272 29.55 14.26 -3.37
C PRO A 272 29.13 15.34 -2.37
N VAL A 273 28.02 16.02 -2.68
CA VAL A 273 27.51 17.15 -1.89
C VAL A 273 27.16 16.69 -0.47
N THR A 274 27.98 17.13 0.46
CA THR A 274 27.73 17.07 1.91
C THR A 274 27.17 18.42 2.34
N VAL A 275 25.95 18.41 2.85
CA VAL A 275 25.56 19.38 3.88
C VAL A 275 26.17 18.83 5.17
N ASP A 276 27.17 19.51 5.71
CA ASP A 276 27.86 19.18 6.96
C ASP A 276 27.86 20.43 7.85
N THR A 277 27.69 20.23 9.15
CA THR A 277 27.14 21.22 10.09
C THR A 277 27.83 21.09 11.46
N THR A 278 29.16 21.21 11.51
CA THR A 278 29.95 20.94 12.74
C THR A 278 30.99 22.01 13.12
N ALA A 279 30.80 23.27 12.69
CA ALA A 279 31.10 24.39 13.57
C ALA A 279 29.80 24.72 14.31
N GLN A 280 29.67 24.29 15.58
CA GLN A 280 28.44 24.54 16.33
C GLN A 280 28.40 26.01 16.79
N ASP A 281 27.84 26.85 15.94
CA ASP A 281 27.25 28.10 16.38
C ASP A 281 26.13 27.83 17.39
N THR A 282 25.96 28.74 18.34
CA THR A 282 25.03 28.65 19.47
C THR A 282 24.20 29.91 19.65
N ILE A 283 24.35 30.88 18.74
CA ILE A 283 23.54 32.10 18.70
C ILE A 283 22.38 31.83 17.73
N PRO A 284 21.11 31.92 18.18
CA PRO A 284 19.97 31.80 17.26
C PRO A 284 19.82 33.05 16.39
N PRO A 285 19.34 32.90 15.14
CA PRO A 285 19.01 34.03 14.27
C PRO A 285 18.11 35.08 14.92
N THR A 286 18.27 36.33 14.51
CA THR A 286 17.27 37.38 14.75
C THR A 286 16.25 37.37 13.62
N VAL A 287 14.97 37.51 13.97
CA VAL A 287 13.85 37.62 13.02
C VAL A 287 12.81 38.58 13.60
N THR A 288 12.12 39.35 12.74
CA THR A 288 11.02 40.24 13.14
C THR A 288 10.01 40.38 12.01
N VAL A 289 8.73 40.12 12.28
CA VAL A 289 7.63 40.28 11.33
C VAL A 289 7.32 41.77 11.18
N ILE A 290 7.16 42.24 9.94
CA ILE A 290 6.92 43.65 9.61
C ILE A 290 5.50 43.83 9.02
N ALA A 291 5.02 42.86 8.25
CA ALA A 291 3.65 42.78 7.76
C ALA A 291 3.26 41.31 7.48
N PRO A 292 2.04 40.84 7.82
CA PRO A 292 1.04 41.57 8.61
C PRO A 292 1.52 41.68 10.07
N ASN A 293 1.11 42.75 10.76
CA ASN A 293 1.50 42.95 12.17
C ASN A 293 0.32 43.24 13.11
N GLY A 294 -0.93 43.19 12.61
CA GLY A 294 -2.14 43.21 13.42
C GLY A 294 -3.15 44.25 12.97
N GLY A 295 -4.42 43.85 12.98
CA GLY A 295 -5.57 44.70 12.60
C GLY A 295 -5.82 44.80 11.09
N GLU A 296 -5.04 44.14 10.24
CA GLU A 296 -5.33 44.09 8.80
C GLU A 296 -6.62 43.30 8.49
N ALA A 297 -7.23 43.62 7.35
CA ALA A 297 -8.35 42.87 6.78
C ALA A 297 -7.97 42.40 5.36
N TRP A 298 -7.74 41.10 5.22
CA TRP A 298 -7.37 40.44 3.98
C TRP A 298 -8.54 39.58 3.49
N ASN A 299 -8.67 39.41 2.18
CA ASN A 299 -9.75 38.61 1.58
C ASN A 299 -9.18 37.31 1.05
N ILE A 300 -9.97 36.24 1.13
CA ILE A 300 -9.65 34.93 0.55
C ILE A 300 -9.32 35.06 -0.95
N GLY A 301 -8.32 34.30 -1.40
CA GLY A 301 -7.81 34.34 -2.78
C GLY A 301 -7.02 35.60 -3.15
N SER A 302 -6.98 36.64 -2.29
CA SER A 302 -6.18 37.84 -2.58
C SER A 302 -4.68 37.57 -2.39
N SER A 303 -3.86 38.19 -3.24
CA SER A 303 -2.39 38.15 -3.14
C SER A 303 -1.92 39.20 -2.14
N ARG A 304 -1.20 38.78 -1.10
CA ARG A 304 -0.77 39.64 0.02
C ARG A 304 0.71 39.43 0.33
N LEU A 305 1.46 40.53 0.41
CA LEU A 305 2.88 40.49 0.71
C LEU A 305 3.10 40.39 2.22
N ILE A 306 3.63 39.25 2.67
CA ILE A 306 4.23 39.07 3.98
C ILE A 306 5.67 39.60 3.91
N VAL A 307 6.11 40.34 4.93
CA VAL A 307 7.44 40.98 5.00
C VAL A 307 8.02 40.81 6.39
N TRP A 308 9.31 40.49 6.49
CA TRP A 308 10.05 40.37 7.74
C TRP A 308 11.50 40.85 7.56
N SER A 309 12.17 41.19 8.67
CA SER A 309 13.62 41.33 8.70
C SER A 309 14.25 40.13 9.40
N GLN A 310 15.44 39.71 8.96
CA GLN A 310 16.22 38.67 9.64
C GLN A 310 17.72 38.90 9.48
N SER A 311 18.50 38.51 10.49
CA SER A 311 19.97 38.53 10.43
C SER A 311 20.58 37.55 11.42
N ASP A 312 21.78 37.05 11.11
CA ASP A 312 22.47 36.01 11.87
C ASP A 312 24.01 36.13 11.67
N ASN A 313 24.81 35.54 12.55
CA ASN A 313 26.28 35.62 12.49
C ASN A 313 26.98 34.52 11.67
N VAL A 314 26.35 33.36 11.41
CA VAL A 314 26.80 32.42 10.36
C VAL A 314 25.93 32.50 9.10
N GLY A 315 24.72 33.04 9.24
CA GLY A 315 23.77 33.30 8.17
C GLY A 315 22.53 32.41 8.28
N VAL A 316 21.36 33.02 8.06
CA VAL A 316 20.09 32.27 7.94
C VAL A 316 20.19 31.35 6.72
N THR A 317 19.90 30.07 6.91
CA THR A 317 19.89 29.02 5.89
C THR A 317 18.48 28.64 5.43
N GLU A 318 17.49 28.85 6.30
CA GLU A 318 16.07 28.64 6.01
C GLU A 318 15.22 29.63 6.81
N SER A 319 14.24 30.23 6.16
CA SER A 319 13.14 30.97 6.78
C SER A 319 11.84 30.26 6.43
N GLU A 320 11.11 29.79 7.44
CA GLU A 320 9.80 29.15 7.31
C GLU A 320 8.71 30.16 7.69
N VAL A 321 7.89 30.55 6.72
CA VAL A 321 6.70 31.36 6.96
C VAL A 321 5.53 30.43 7.22
N SER A 322 4.91 30.57 8.39
CA SER A 322 3.68 29.89 8.78
C SER A 322 2.57 30.91 9.06
N TYR A 323 1.31 30.49 8.89
CA TYR A 323 0.15 31.23 9.39
C TYR A 323 -0.65 30.39 10.38
N SER A 324 -1.48 31.06 11.17
CA SER A 324 -2.47 30.47 12.06
C SER A 324 -3.83 31.10 11.76
N ILE A 325 -4.90 30.38 12.07
CA ILE A 325 -6.30 30.83 12.00
C ILE A 325 -7.00 30.80 13.36
N ASP A 326 -6.29 30.39 14.41
CA ASP A 326 -6.83 30.04 15.73
C ASP A 326 -6.02 30.68 16.88
N ASN A 327 -5.56 31.91 16.67
CA ASN A 327 -4.76 32.69 17.62
C ASN A 327 -3.46 31.97 18.05
N GLY A 328 -2.84 31.24 17.13
CA GLY A 328 -1.54 30.60 17.30
C GLY A 328 -1.55 29.23 17.96
N ALA A 329 -2.73 28.58 18.10
CA ALA A 329 -2.83 27.24 18.67
C ALA A 329 -2.37 26.15 17.68
N ASN A 330 -2.67 26.31 16.39
CA ASN A 330 -2.10 25.54 15.28
C ASN A 330 -1.40 26.46 14.28
N TRP A 331 -0.44 25.91 13.55
CA TRP A 331 0.38 26.64 12.57
C TRP A 331 0.57 25.82 11.30
N ASP A 332 0.15 26.38 10.17
CA ASP A 332 0.31 25.81 8.83
C ASP A 332 1.50 26.49 8.14
N PRO A 333 2.54 25.75 7.68
CA PRO A 333 3.62 26.33 6.89
C PRO A 333 3.14 26.61 5.46
N ILE A 334 3.41 27.82 4.95
CA ILE A 334 2.97 28.30 3.62
C ILE A 334 4.12 28.56 2.66
N TRP A 335 5.34 28.77 3.15
CA TRP A 335 6.53 28.96 2.32
C TRP A 335 7.82 28.70 3.11
N THR A 336 8.85 28.22 2.42
CA THR A 336 10.24 28.17 2.92
C THR A 336 11.21 28.76 1.90
N GLY A 337 12.24 29.47 2.37
CA GLY A 337 13.25 30.10 1.51
C GLY A 337 14.16 31.07 2.25
N LEU A 338 14.82 31.97 1.51
CA LEU A 338 15.82 32.93 2.04
C LEU A 338 15.50 34.41 1.78
N ASP A 339 14.47 34.70 0.99
CA ASP A 339 13.94 36.06 0.82
C ASP A 339 13.46 36.65 2.16
N THR A 340 13.29 37.97 2.22
CA THR A 340 12.70 38.71 3.36
C THR A 340 11.25 39.14 3.12
N SER A 341 10.63 38.62 2.05
CA SER A 341 9.23 38.84 1.74
C SER A 341 8.66 37.69 0.91
N TYR A 342 7.42 37.29 1.20
CA TYR A 342 6.70 36.26 0.45
C TYR A 342 5.31 36.78 0.03
N ASN A 343 4.99 36.64 -1.26
CA ASN A 343 3.69 37.01 -1.79
C ASN A 343 2.71 35.84 -1.66
N TRP A 344 1.97 35.82 -0.56
CA TRP A 344 1.04 34.77 -0.18
C TRP A 344 -0.31 34.92 -0.90
N MET A 345 -0.84 33.80 -1.39
CA MET A 345 -2.24 33.70 -1.80
C MET A 345 -3.06 33.28 -0.59
N VAL A 346 -3.90 34.18 -0.07
CA VAL A 346 -4.67 33.94 1.17
C VAL A 346 -5.60 32.73 0.96
N PRO A 347 -5.53 31.69 1.82
CA PRO A 347 -6.23 30.43 1.63
C PRO A 347 -7.73 30.57 1.85
N ASN A 348 -8.52 29.61 1.35
CA ASN A 348 -9.97 29.56 1.59
C ASN A 348 -10.30 28.97 2.98
N THR A 349 -9.91 29.72 4.02
CA THR A 349 -10.25 29.46 5.43
C THR A 349 -10.43 30.80 6.15
N PRO A 350 -11.67 31.30 6.33
CA PRO A 350 -11.90 32.57 7.02
C PRO A 350 -11.55 32.50 8.51
N SER A 351 -11.08 33.62 9.08
CA SER A 351 -10.74 33.74 10.50
C SER A 351 -10.69 35.20 10.97
N THR A 352 -11.10 35.45 12.21
CA THR A 352 -10.90 36.72 12.93
C THR A 352 -9.70 36.69 13.91
N PHE A 353 -8.95 35.59 13.91
CA PHE A 353 -7.84 35.30 14.81
C PHE A 353 -6.57 34.89 14.05
N ALA A 354 -6.36 35.44 12.85
CA ALA A 354 -5.25 35.05 12.00
C ALA A 354 -3.94 35.69 12.47
N LEU A 355 -2.84 34.94 12.42
CA LEU A 355 -1.49 35.39 12.75
C LEU A 355 -0.50 34.88 11.71
N VAL A 356 0.62 35.58 11.53
CA VAL A 356 1.78 35.09 10.76
C VAL A 356 2.97 34.96 11.70
N LYS A 357 3.73 33.88 11.52
CA LYS A 357 4.96 33.58 12.25
C LYS A 357 6.05 33.24 11.25
N VAL A 358 7.23 33.80 11.44
CA VAL A 358 8.42 33.47 10.63
C VAL A 358 9.46 32.84 11.53
N THR A 359 9.83 31.59 11.22
CA THR A 359 10.89 30.84 11.91
C THR A 359 12.16 30.90 11.07
N ALA A 360 13.21 31.56 11.56
CA ALA A 360 14.54 31.57 10.92
C ALA A 360 15.44 30.50 11.53
N ARG A 361 16.24 29.82 10.69
CA ARG A 361 17.23 28.78 11.07
C ARG A 361 18.60 29.09 10.48
N ASP A 362 19.66 28.66 11.14
CA ASP A 362 21.06 28.82 10.69
C ASP A 362 21.69 27.50 10.18
N SER A 363 23.00 27.50 9.90
CA SER A 363 23.75 26.31 9.45
C SER A 363 24.19 25.34 10.55
N ALA A 364 24.07 25.73 11.82
CA ALA A 364 24.38 24.90 12.99
C ALA A 364 23.14 24.24 13.61
N GLY A 365 21.94 24.66 13.19
CA GLY A 365 20.65 24.13 13.63
C GLY A 365 20.00 24.90 14.78
N ASN A 366 20.49 26.10 15.16
CA ASN A 366 19.69 26.96 16.03
C ASN A 366 18.55 27.58 15.21
N SER A 367 17.53 28.04 15.92
CA SER A 367 16.40 28.71 15.29
C SER A 367 15.72 29.68 16.24
N SER A 368 15.15 30.73 15.68
CA SER A 368 14.30 31.70 16.38
C SER A 368 13.02 31.90 15.57
N ALA A 369 11.96 32.35 16.24
CA ALA A 369 10.70 32.67 15.58
C ALA A 369 10.11 33.95 16.15
N ASP A 370 9.56 34.78 15.27
CA ASP A 370 8.77 35.94 15.63
C ASP A 370 7.36 35.83 15.05
N THR A 371 6.39 36.50 15.66
CA THR A 371 4.95 36.44 15.34
C THR A 371 4.36 37.82 15.32
N SER A 372 3.49 38.10 14.35
CA SER A 372 2.75 39.36 14.20
C SER A 372 2.16 39.86 15.52
N ASP A 373 2.45 41.11 15.91
CA ASP A 373 2.13 41.74 17.22
C ASP A 373 0.65 41.63 17.61
N GLY A 374 -0.25 41.55 16.63
CA GLY A 374 -1.68 41.30 16.84
C GLY A 374 -2.32 40.45 15.75
N VAL A 375 -3.55 40.00 15.99
CA VAL A 375 -4.36 39.27 15.01
C VAL A 375 -4.79 40.16 13.85
N PHE A 376 -4.82 39.59 12.65
CA PHE A 376 -5.51 40.15 11.48
C PHE A 376 -6.74 39.29 11.11
N THR A 377 -7.56 39.78 10.19
CA THR A 377 -8.74 39.05 9.70
C THR A 377 -8.56 38.54 8.28
N ILE A 378 -8.95 37.28 8.06
CA ILE A 378 -9.15 36.66 6.75
C ILE A 378 -10.66 36.58 6.54
N ASN A 379 -11.16 37.43 5.64
CA ASN A 379 -12.56 37.52 5.30
C ASN A 379 -12.84 36.67 4.06
N ASP A 380 -13.81 35.79 4.14
CA ASP A 380 -14.44 35.26 2.93
C ASP A 380 -15.28 36.36 2.28
N SER A 381 -15.36 36.32 0.96
CA SER A 381 -16.22 37.19 0.15
C SER A 381 -16.56 36.53 -1.19
N ILE A 382 -16.53 35.20 -1.27
CA ILE A 382 -16.77 34.42 -2.49
C ILE A 382 -18.09 33.65 -2.30
N PRO A 383 -19.17 34.01 -3.01
CA PRO A 383 -20.45 33.30 -2.91
C PRO A 383 -20.31 31.80 -3.25
N PRO A 384 -20.82 30.88 -2.40
CA PRO A 384 -20.74 29.45 -2.66
C PRO A 384 -21.61 29.05 -3.86
N THR A 385 -21.14 28.07 -4.61
CA THR A 385 -21.81 27.57 -5.82
C THR A 385 -22.02 26.06 -5.78
N VAL A 386 -23.11 25.56 -6.39
CA VAL A 386 -23.35 24.11 -6.53
C VAL A 386 -22.60 23.60 -7.76
N ILE A 387 -21.58 22.76 -7.54
CA ILE A 387 -20.72 22.22 -8.60
C ILE A 387 -21.25 20.92 -9.22
N SER A 388 -22.08 20.16 -8.49
CA SER A 388 -22.72 18.94 -9.00
C SER A 388 -23.95 18.55 -8.17
N THR A 389 -24.83 17.76 -8.77
CA THR A 389 -26.00 17.16 -8.11
C THR A 389 -26.18 15.70 -8.52
N ASP A 390 -26.72 14.89 -7.62
CA ASP A 390 -27.22 13.53 -7.89
C ASP A 390 -28.64 13.40 -7.30
N PRO A 391 -29.70 13.18 -8.10
CA PRO A 391 -29.70 13.07 -9.55
C PRO A 391 -29.22 14.35 -10.27
N PRO A 392 -28.52 14.23 -11.41
CA PRO A 392 -28.23 15.35 -12.28
C PRO A 392 -29.52 15.97 -12.85
N ASN A 393 -29.46 17.26 -13.19
CA ASN A 393 -30.62 17.99 -13.72
C ASN A 393 -31.21 17.32 -14.98
N SER A 394 -32.54 17.24 -15.04
CA SER A 394 -33.35 16.59 -16.09
C SER A 394 -33.11 15.09 -16.30
N THR A 395 -32.50 14.39 -15.33
CA THR A 395 -32.35 12.93 -15.40
C THR A 395 -33.71 12.23 -15.25
N ILE A 396 -33.94 11.20 -16.06
CA ILE A 396 -35.13 10.34 -16.04
C ILE A 396 -34.79 8.95 -15.49
N ASP A 397 -35.81 8.13 -15.22
CA ASP A 397 -35.70 6.78 -14.66
C ASP A 397 -34.93 6.70 -13.31
N VAL A 398 -34.94 7.79 -12.54
CA VAL A 398 -34.33 7.84 -11.20
C VAL A 398 -35.02 6.84 -10.26
N SER A 399 -34.23 6.12 -9.46
CA SER A 399 -34.78 5.19 -8.46
C SER A 399 -35.59 5.94 -7.40
N ILE A 400 -36.77 5.44 -7.04
CA ILE A 400 -37.64 6.09 -6.02
C ILE A 400 -37.04 6.11 -4.60
N TYR A 401 -35.90 5.46 -4.40
CA TYR A 401 -35.15 5.37 -3.14
C TYR A 401 -33.94 6.32 -3.10
N THR A 402 -33.73 7.09 -4.18
CA THR A 402 -32.55 7.94 -4.32
C THR A 402 -32.58 9.09 -3.32
N LYS A 403 -31.48 9.24 -2.56
CA LYS A 403 -31.21 10.43 -1.76
C LYS A 403 -30.75 11.53 -2.71
N ILE A 404 -31.30 12.73 -2.56
CA ILE A 404 -31.01 13.86 -3.44
C ILE A 404 -29.82 14.60 -2.85
N THR A 405 -28.80 14.90 -3.65
CA THR A 405 -27.56 15.53 -3.18
C THR A 405 -27.16 16.75 -4.01
N ALA A 406 -26.45 17.67 -3.37
CA ALA A 406 -25.79 18.81 -4.00
C ALA A 406 -24.40 18.98 -3.38
N THR A 407 -23.38 19.14 -4.21
CA THR A 407 -21.99 19.38 -3.79
C THR A 407 -21.61 20.82 -4.08
N PHE A 408 -20.89 21.47 -3.16
CA PHE A 408 -20.55 22.89 -3.21
C PHE A 408 -19.06 23.14 -3.57
N SER A 409 -18.75 24.36 -4.00
CA SER A 409 -17.37 24.83 -4.24
C SER A 409 -16.54 24.92 -2.95
N GLU A 410 -17.12 25.42 -1.85
CA GLU A 410 -16.51 25.51 -0.53
C GLU A 410 -17.33 24.88 0.61
N SER A 411 -16.82 25.04 1.83
CA SER A 411 -17.40 24.51 3.06
C SER A 411 -18.59 25.37 3.50
N MET A 412 -19.78 24.77 3.47
CA MET A 412 -21.03 25.41 3.89
C MET A 412 -21.13 25.47 5.43
N ASP A 413 -21.78 26.49 5.99
CA ASP A 413 -22.22 26.41 7.38
C ASP A 413 -23.34 25.37 7.48
N SER A 414 -23.01 24.23 8.09
CA SER A 414 -23.92 23.13 8.40
C SER A 414 -25.20 23.53 9.13
N LEU A 415 -25.22 24.66 9.87
CA LEU A 415 -26.41 25.16 10.54
C LEU A 415 -27.39 25.86 9.58
N THR A 416 -26.92 26.30 8.42
CA THR A 416 -27.75 26.89 7.35
C THR A 416 -28.18 25.88 6.30
N ILE A 417 -27.67 24.63 6.33
CA ILE A 417 -28.04 23.54 5.42
C ILE A 417 -29.09 22.65 6.10
N ASP A 418 -30.37 23.04 5.99
CA ASP A 418 -31.48 22.41 6.70
C ASP A 418 -32.69 22.11 5.77
N THR A 419 -33.83 21.72 6.35
CA THR A 419 -35.06 21.43 5.60
C THR A 419 -35.84 22.65 5.12
N LEU A 420 -35.39 23.88 5.44
CA LEU A 420 -35.90 25.13 4.89
C LEU A 420 -35.06 25.58 3.69
N THR A 421 -33.74 25.35 3.73
CA THR A 421 -32.81 25.77 2.66
C THR A 421 -32.56 24.71 1.60
N PHE A 422 -32.55 23.43 1.93
CA PHE A 422 -32.57 22.32 0.97
C PHE A 422 -33.95 21.66 0.95
N THR A 423 -34.75 21.97 -0.08
CA THR A 423 -36.11 21.45 -0.24
C THR A 423 -36.25 20.57 -1.48
N VAL A 424 -37.16 19.59 -1.43
CA VAL A 424 -37.58 18.75 -2.56
C VAL A 424 -39.10 18.78 -2.65
N LYS A 425 -39.65 18.95 -3.86
CA LYS A 425 -41.09 19.05 -4.12
C LYS A 425 -41.54 18.21 -5.30
N GLN A 426 -42.75 17.66 -5.23
CA GLN A 426 -43.47 17.09 -6.36
C GLN A 426 -44.51 18.13 -6.82
N GLY A 427 -44.18 18.89 -7.87
CA GLY A 427 -44.96 20.07 -8.25
C GLY A 427 -45.02 21.09 -7.10
N LEU A 428 -46.20 21.27 -6.49
CA LEU A 428 -46.40 22.15 -5.33
C LEU A 428 -46.26 21.42 -3.98
N THR A 429 -46.31 20.09 -3.94
CA THR A 429 -46.30 19.29 -2.71
C THR A 429 -44.87 19.16 -2.16
N PRO A 430 -44.57 19.61 -0.93
CA PRO A 430 -43.27 19.40 -0.33
C PRO A 430 -43.09 17.94 0.11
N ILE A 431 -41.94 17.36 -0.25
CA ILE A 431 -41.53 16.04 0.24
C ILE A 431 -40.88 16.22 1.61
N ARG A 432 -41.15 15.28 2.52
CA ARG A 432 -40.58 15.30 3.88
C ARG A 432 -39.34 14.41 3.92
N GLY A 433 -38.29 14.89 4.57
CA GLY A 433 -37.04 14.15 4.71
C GLY A 433 -36.14 14.75 5.79
N VAL A 434 -34.95 14.19 5.91
CA VAL A 434 -33.84 14.70 6.72
C VAL A 434 -32.82 15.35 5.78
N VAL A 435 -32.33 16.53 6.15
CA VAL A 435 -31.17 17.15 5.50
C VAL A 435 -29.93 16.94 6.37
N THR A 436 -28.83 16.55 5.74
CA THR A 436 -27.52 16.39 6.38
C THR A 436 -26.44 16.96 5.48
N TYR A 437 -25.49 17.72 6.02
CA TYR A 437 -24.29 18.18 5.32
C TYR A 437 -23.05 17.43 5.80
N VAL A 438 -22.13 17.09 4.88
CA VAL A 438 -20.85 16.42 5.19
C VAL A 438 -19.71 17.23 4.59
N ASP A 439 -19.03 18.00 5.44
CA ASP A 439 -18.07 19.02 4.99
C ASP A 439 -16.83 18.46 4.28
N SER A 440 -16.33 17.30 4.73
CA SER A 440 -15.16 16.64 4.13
C SER A 440 -15.35 16.16 2.69
N VAL A 441 -16.58 16.23 2.16
CA VAL A 441 -16.90 16.04 0.74
C VAL A 441 -17.68 17.22 0.14
N LYS A 442 -17.94 18.28 0.93
CA LYS A 442 -18.76 19.46 0.59
C LYS A 442 -20.15 19.12 0.06
N THR A 443 -20.76 18.03 0.52
CA THR A 443 -22.03 17.53 -0.01
C THR A 443 -23.16 17.66 1.01
N ALA A 444 -24.23 18.36 0.61
CA ALA A 444 -25.53 18.28 1.26
C ALA A 444 -26.33 17.10 0.70
N THR A 445 -27.05 16.39 1.57
CA THR A 445 -27.93 15.26 1.24
C THR A 445 -29.31 15.47 1.85
N PHE A 446 -30.34 15.48 1.01
CA PHE A 446 -31.74 15.33 1.39
C PHE A 446 -32.12 13.85 1.25
N ALA A 447 -32.46 13.22 2.38
CA ALA A 447 -32.97 11.85 2.43
C ALA A 447 -34.48 11.88 2.71
N PRO A 448 -35.35 11.52 1.75
CA PRO A 448 -36.79 11.38 1.98
C PRO A 448 -37.09 10.40 3.14
N TYR A 449 -38.14 10.66 3.92
CA TYR A 449 -38.62 9.70 4.94
C TYR A 449 -39.36 8.52 4.32
N ASP A 450 -40.18 8.82 3.32
CA ASP A 450 -40.95 7.87 2.53
C ASP A 450 -40.33 7.75 1.13
N ASN A 451 -40.55 6.63 0.45
CA ASN A 451 -40.11 6.48 -0.94
C ASN A 451 -40.81 7.52 -1.82
N LEU A 452 -40.13 7.96 -2.89
CA LEU A 452 -40.74 8.80 -3.91
C LEU A 452 -41.82 8.01 -4.68
N ASP A 453 -42.77 8.70 -5.31
CA ASP A 453 -43.71 8.08 -6.24
C ASP A 453 -42.98 7.69 -7.53
N THR A 454 -43.48 6.67 -8.24
CA THR A 454 -42.98 6.26 -9.56
C THR A 454 -43.49 7.20 -10.67
N ASN A 455 -42.71 7.33 -11.75
CA ASN A 455 -43.04 8.17 -12.92
C ASN A 455 -43.37 9.64 -12.58
N ALA A 456 -42.81 10.18 -11.51
CA ALA A 456 -43.13 11.51 -10.99
C ALA A 456 -41.95 12.47 -11.14
N VAL A 457 -42.25 13.73 -11.48
CA VAL A 457 -41.25 14.81 -11.59
C VAL A 457 -41.06 15.46 -10.23
N TYR A 458 -39.81 15.48 -9.78
CA TYR A 458 -39.37 16.15 -8.56
C TYR A 458 -38.51 17.36 -8.91
N THR A 459 -38.70 18.44 -8.16
CA THR A 459 -37.87 19.65 -8.21
C THR A 459 -37.16 19.77 -6.86
N ALA A 460 -35.83 19.81 -6.90
CA ALA A 460 -34.98 20.08 -5.75
C ALA A 460 -34.48 21.53 -5.80
N THR A 461 -34.21 22.11 -4.64
CA THR A 461 -33.80 23.52 -4.53
C THR A 461 -32.90 23.72 -3.32
N ILE A 462 -31.72 24.30 -3.54
CA ILE A 462 -30.93 25.00 -2.51
C ILE A 462 -31.30 26.48 -2.57
N THR A 463 -31.78 27.07 -1.48
CA THR A 463 -32.13 28.50 -1.42
C THR A 463 -30.92 29.37 -1.08
N THR A 464 -31.03 30.68 -1.31
CA THR A 464 -30.07 31.69 -0.85
C THR A 464 -30.09 31.90 0.68
N GLY A 465 -30.79 31.05 1.44
CA GLY A 465 -30.68 30.99 2.90
C GLY A 465 -29.56 30.07 3.38
N ALA A 466 -29.00 29.24 2.50
CA ALA A 466 -27.77 28.50 2.74
C ALA A 466 -26.55 29.42 2.53
N THR A 467 -25.60 29.39 3.45
CA THR A 467 -24.36 30.19 3.40
C THR A 467 -23.11 29.35 3.59
N ASP A 468 -21.96 29.88 3.18
CA ASP A 468 -20.65 29.41 3.62
C ASP A 468 -20.37 29.75 5.10
N LEU A 469 -19.18 29.36 5.58
CA LEU A 469 -18.68 29.66 6.93
C LEU A 469 -18.28 31.14 7.13
N GLY A 470 -18.13 31.93 6.07
CA GLY A 470 -17.96 33.38 6.12
C GLY A 470 -19.28 34.16 6.17
N GLY A 471 -20.40 33.50 5.86
CA GLY A 471 -21.75 34.08 5.81
C GLY A 471 -22.18 34.56 4.41
N ASN A 472 -21.45 34.25 3.33
CA ASN A 472 -21.94 34.58 1.98
C ASN A 472 -23.01 33.56 1.55
N ALA A 473 -24.12 34.07 1.03
CA ALA A 473 -25.19 33.26 0.45
C ALA A 473 -24.89 32.89 -1.01
N LEU A 474 -25.52 31.84 -1.53
CA LEU A 474 -25.56 31.59 -2.97
C LEU A 474 -26.12 32.83 -3.71
N ASP A 475 -25.49 33.23 -4.82
CA ASP A 475 -25.95 34.36 -5.68
C ASP A 475 -27.42 34.24 -6.11
N SER A 476 -27.91 33.02 -6.28
CA SER A 476 -29.31 32.71 -6.56
C SER A 476 -29.65 31.29 -6.10
N ALA A 477 -30.95 31.02 -5.90
CA ALA A 477 -31.40 29.69 -5.49
C ALA A 477 -31.12 28.67 -6.62
N TYR A 478 -30.33 27.64 -6.32
CA TYR A 478 -30.00 26.59 -7.28
C TYR A 478 -31.16 25.59 -7.37
N VAL A 479 -31.83 25.55 -8.53
CA VAL A 479 -33.00 24.70 -8.80
C VAL A 479 -32.68 23.68 -9.89
N TRP A 480 -32.99 22.41 -9.63
CA TRP A 480 -32.90 21.34 -10.62
C TRP A 480 -34.07 20.37 -10.48
N SER A 481 -34.32 19.58 -11.52
CA SER A 481 -35.39 18.58 -11.53
C SER A 481 -34.90 17.21 -11.97
N PHE A 482 -35.67 16.17 -11.63
CA PHE A 482 -35.49 14.81 -12.11
C PHE A 482 -36.82 14.07 -12.15
N THR A 483 -36.90 12.99 -12.92
CA THR A 483 -38.09 12.14 -13.04
C THR A 483 -37.77 10.75 -12.51
N THR A 484 -38.59 10.25 -11.58
CA THR A 484 -38.46 8.87 -11.10
C THR A 484 -38.95 7.87 -12.14
N GLY A 485 -38.34 6.69 -12.18
CA GLY A 485 -38.77 5.58 -13.04
C GLY A 485 -39.87 4.73 -12.42
N MET A 486 -40.12 3.57 -13.03
CA MET A 486 -41.08 2.55 -12.54
C MET A 486 -40.50 1.62 -11.45
N THR A 487 -39.30 1.92 -10.92
CA THR A 487 -38.48 0.99 -10.14
C THR A 487 -38.91 0.88 -8.67
N THR A 488 -39.95 0.09 -8.41
CA THR A 488 -40.22 -0.46 -7.07
C THR A 488 -39.04 -1.32 -6.60
N ASN A 489 -38.81 -1.40 -5.28
CA ASN A 489 -37.84 -2.35 -4.72
C ASN A 489 -38.18 -3.76 -5.22
N ARG A 490 -37.22 -4.42 -5.87
CA ARG A 490 -37.32 -5.84 -6.21
C ARG A 490 -37.49 -6.60 -4.90
N THR A 491 -38.62 -7.28 -4.73
CA THR A 491 -38.80 -8.21 -3.60
C THR A 491 -37.72 -9.28 -3.68
N PRO A 492 -37.12 -9.71 -2.55
CA PRO A 492 -36.31 -10.93 -2.51
C PRO A 492 -37.07 -12.11 -3.13
N VAL A 493 -36.36 -13.13 -3.61
CA VAL A 493 -36.99 -14.40 -4.00
C VAL A 493 -37.36 -15.12 -2.71
N ASP A 494 -38.64 -15.47 -2.53
CA ASP A 494 -39.07 -16.22 -1.35
C ASP A 494 -38.63 -17.68 -1.49
N LEU A 495 -37.77 -18.12 -0.57
CA LEU A 495 -37.24 -19.48 -0.53
C LEU A 495 -38.14 -20.43 0.27
N GLY A 496 -39.15 -19.93 1.00
CA GLY A 496 -39.97 -20.72 1.92
C GLY A 496 -39.11 -21.61 2.84
N LEU A 497 -39.46 -22.90 2.94
CA LEU A 497 -38.68 -23.87 3.72
C LEU A 497 -37.30 -24.20 3.11
N ALA A 498 -37.06 -23.95 1.81
CA ALA A 498 -35.70 -24.07 1.25
C ALA A 498 -34.74 -23.04 1.87
N GLY A 499 -35.26 -21.92 2.38
CA GLY A 499 -34.48 -20.92 3.11
C GLY A 499 -33.80 -21.45 4.38
N ASN A 500 -34.28 -22.56 4.95
CA ASN A 500 -33.66 -23.19 6.12
C ASN A 500 -32.38 -23.98 5.78
N PHE A 501 -32.17 -24.31 4.50
CA PHE A 501 -31.09 -25.19 4.05
C PHE A 501 -29.91 -24.37 3.49
N VAL A 502 -28.69 -24.86 3.72
CA VAL A 502 -27.46 -24.40 3.03
C VAL A 502 -27.16 -25.25 1.79
N ILE A 503 -27.59 -26.52 1.78
CA ILE A 503 -27.62 -27.37 0.57
C ILE A 503 -28.96 -28.11 0.49
N LEU A 504 -29.62 -28.04 -0.66
CA LEU A 504 -30.83 -28.81 -0.95
C LEU A 504 -30.75 -29.36 -2.38
N SER A 505 -31.04 -30.65 -2.58
CA SER A 505 -31.05 -31.24 -3.92
C SER A 505 -32.08 -32.35 -4.14
N LYS A 506 -32.29 -32.74 -5.40
CA LYS A 506 -33.29 -33.76 -5.79
C LYS A 506 -32.69 -35.13 -6.14
N ALA A 507 -31.43 -35.18 -6.55
CA ALA A 507 -30.75 -36.37 -7.07
C ALA A 507 -29.46 -36.77 -6.32
N GLY A 508 -28.95 -35.94 -5.40
CA GLY A 508 -27.82 -36.32 -4.54
C GLY A 508 -26.95 -35.17 -4.06
N ILE A 509 -26.15 -35.43 -3.01
CA ILE A 509 -25.12 -34.51 -2.51
C ILE A 509 -23.86 -35.33 -2.25
N SER A 510 -22.79 -35.07 -3.00
CA SER A 510 -21.52 -35.79 -2.86
C SER A 510 -20.43 -34.88 -2.31
N THR A 511 -19.51 -35.45 -1.52
CA THR A 511 -18.30 -34.74 -1.07
C THR A 511 -17.06 -35.63 -1.10
N THR A 512 -15.93 -35.01 -1.41
CA THR A 512 -14.58 -35.54 -1.17
C THR A 512 -13.75 -34.52 -0.41
N GLY A 513 -12.65 -34.95 0.24
CA GLY A 513 -11.80 -34.06 1.04
C GLY A 513 -12.45 -33.54 2.33
N THR A 514 -11.82 -32.54 2.95
CA THR A 514 -12.24 -31.95 4.24
C THR A 514 -13.26 -30.83 4.05
N THR A 515 -14.47 -31.18 3.65
CA THR A 515 -15.60 -30.25 3.53
C THR A 515 -16.12 -29.82 4.91
N GLN A 516 -16.64 -28.60 5.02
CA GLN A 516 -17.30 -28.06 6.21
C GLN A 516 -18.60 -27.35 5.82
N ILE A 517 -19.73 -27.82 6.35
CA ILE A 517 -21.06 -27.25 6.16
C ILE A 517 -21.52 -26.59 7.47
N VAL A 518 -22.10 -25.39 7.40
CA VAL A 518 -22.72 -24.68 8.53
C VAL A 518 -24.15 -24.31 8.16
N GLY A 519 -25.11 -25.02 8.75
CA GLY A 519 -26.52 -25.03 8.38
C GLY A 519 -27.03 -26.41 7.97
N ASP A 520 -28.36 -26.53 7.85
CA ASP A 520 -29.03 -27.80 7.53
C ASP A 520 -28.88 -28.17 6.03
N MET A 521 -28.80 -29.46 5.71
CA MET A 521 -28.73 -29.98 4.35
C MET A 521 -29.72 -31.13 4.10
N GLY A 522 -30.17 -31.35 2.86
CA GLY A 522 -31.03 -32.50 2.59
C GLY A 522 -31.33 -32.83 1.14
N VAL A 523 -31.98 -33.98 0.94
CA VAL A 523 -32.36 -34.51 -0.38
C VAL A 523 -33.81 -34.99 -0.43
N SER A 524 -34.51 -34.72 -1.54
CA SER A 524 -35.86 -35.24 -1.82
C SER A 524 -36.22 -35.08 -3.30
N PRO A 525 -36.82 -36.07 -3.98
CA PRO A 525 -37.44 -37.29 -3.44
C PRO A 525 -36.47 -38.47 -3.27
N ILE A 526 -35.18 -38.31 -3.58
CA ILE A 526 -34.20 -39.39 -3.44
C ILE A 526 -33.89 -39.72 -1.96
N ALA A 527 -33.48 -40.96 -1.71
CA ALA A 527 -33.11 -41.46 -0.39
C ALA A 527 -31.71 -40.99 0.06
N ALA A 528 -31.43 -41.11 1.37
CA ALA A 528 -30.17 -40.72 2.00
C ALA A 528 -28.92 -41.43 1.44
N THR A 529 -29.10 -42.56 0.73
CA THR A 529 -28.02 -43.26 0.03
C THR A 529 -27.36 -42.42 -1.08
N ALA A 530 -28.04 -41.35 -1.54
CA ALA A 530 -27.48 -40.36 -2.47
C ALA A 530 -26.70 -39.22 -1.78
N ILE A 531 -26.64 -39.18 -0.44
CA ILE A 531 -25.76 -38.29 0.31
C ILE A 531 -24.46 -39.06 0.61
N THR A 532 -23.39 -38.75 -0.13
CA THR A 532 -22.17 -39.57 -0.17
C THR A 532 -20.93 -38.80 0.31
N GLY A 533 -20.00 -39.50 0.96
CA GLY A 533 -18.77 -38.91 1.54
C GLY A 533 -18.92 -38.30 2.94
N PHE A 534 -20.15 -38.01 3.38
CA PHE A 534 -20.40 -37.33 4.67
C PHE A 534 -20.33 -38.23 5.92
N GLY A 535 -20.32 -39.57 5.78
CA GLY A 535 -20.24 -40.48 6.94
C GLY A 535 -21.41 -40.35 7.92
N LEU A 536 -22.64 -40.43 7.40
CA LEU A 536 -23.88 -40.13 8.12
C LEU A 536 -24.08 -40.99 9.38
N ILE A 537 -24.44 -40.34 10.49
CA ILE A 537 -24.86 -40.99 11.74
C ILE A 537 -26.34 -40.68 11.96
N MET A 538 -27.20 -41.71 11.93
CA MET A 538 -28.64 -41.57 12.15
C MET A 538 -28.96 -41.12 13.59
N ALA A 539 -29.85 -40.15 13.75
CA ALA A 539 -30.31 -39.72 15.06
C ALA A 539 -31.24 -40.75 15.72
N ALA A 540 -31.34 -40.72 17.07
CA ALA A 540 -32.09 -41.70 17.84
C ALA A 540 -33.62 -41.68 17.58
N ASP A 541 -34.15 -40.59 17.03
CA ASP A 541 -35.55 -40.50 16.60
C ASP A 541 -35.79 -41.06 15.18
N SER A 542 -34.71 -41.26 14.40
CA SER A 542 -34.66 -41.58 12.96
C SER A 542 -35.27 -40.53 12.02
N ALA A 543 -35.43 -39.29 12.48
CA ALA A 543 -35.95 -38.18 11.68
C ALA A 543 -34.85 -37.44 10.90
N TYR A 544 -33.60 -37.45 11.38
CA TYR A 544 -32.47 -36.80 10.72
C TYR A 544 -31.17 -37.57 10.97
N SER A 545 -30.10 -37.21 10.27
CA SER A 545 -28.74 -37.67 10.54
C SER A 545 -27.78 -36.50 10.76
N THR A 546 -26.59 -36.81 11.27
CA THR A 546 -25.50 -35.84 11.52
C THR A 546 -24.19 -36.32 10.88
N SER A 547 -23.22 -35.41 10.77
CA SER A 547 -21.88 -35.69 10.26
C SER A 547 -20.86 -34.82 10.99
N THR A 548 -19.61 -35.27 11.11
CA THR A 548 -18.49 -34.43 11.58
C THR A 548 -18.13 -33.30 10.61
N LEU A 549 -18.65 -33.34 9.38
CA LEU A 549 -18.47 -32.31 8.35
C LEU A 549 -19.63 -31.29 8.32
N VAL A 550 -20.65 -31.43 9.18
CA VAL A 550 -21.91 -30.64 9.11
C VAL A 550 -22.29 -30.12 10.49
N ASP A 551 -22.12 -28.81 10.70
CA ASP A 551 -22.67 -28.06 11.84
C ASP A 551 -24.14 -27.71 11.54
N GLY A 552 -25.00 -28.72 11.64
CA GLY A 552 -26.40 -28.71 11.21
C GLY A 552 -27.00 -30.11 11.17
N LYS A 553 -28.22 -30.23 10.67
CA LYS A 553 -28.95 -31.49 10.47
C LYS A 553 -29.00 -31.90 9.01
N ILE A 554 -29.00 -33.21 8.78
CA ILE A 554 -29.06 -33.83 7.46
C ILE A 554 -30.41 -34.55 7.32
N TYR A 555 -31.16 -34.29 6.26
CA TYR A 555 -32.50 -34.84 6.03
C TYR A 555 -32.61 -35.55 4.69
N ALA A 556 -33.45 -36.58 4.60
CA ALA A 556 -33.72 -37.31 3.35
C ALA A 556 -35.17 -37.81 3.27
N ALA A 557 -35.65 -38.10 2.07
CA ALA A 557 -37.03 -38.52 1.82
C ALA A 557 -37.40 -39.90 2.39
N ASP A 558 -36.42 -40.75 2.73
CA ASP A 558 -36.59 -42.07 3.34
C ASP A 558 -36.53 -42.05 4.89
N TYR A 559 -36.33 -40.88 5.50
CA TYR A 559 -36.30 -40.74 6.96
C TYR A 559 -37.70 -40.74 7.58
N LYS A 560 -37.78 -40.89 8.90
CA LYS A 560 -39.04 -40.95 9.63
C LYS A 560 -39.80 -39.62 9.58
N ALA A 561 -41.14 -39.69 9.52
CA ALA A 561 -42.01 -38.53 9.67
C ALA A 561 -41.67 -37.71 10.94
N PRO A 562 -41.70 -36.35 10.87
CA PRO A 562 -42.24 -35.52 9.80
C PRO A 562 -41.31 -35.26 8.60
N THR A 563 -40.08 -35.80 8.60
CA THR A 563 -39.02 -35.37 7.68
C THR A 563 -39.36 -35.43 6.18
N PRO A 564 -39.94 -36.51 5.62
CA PRO A 564 -40.23 -36.57 4.18
C PRO A 564 -41.16 -35.44 3.71
N THR A 565 -42.13 -35.04 4.55
CA THR A 565 -42.98 -33.88 4.30
C THR A 565 -42.19 -32.58 4.39
N TYR A 566 -41.35 -32.41 5.41
CA TYR A 566 -40.51 -31.21 5.59
C TYR A 566 -39.55 -30.98 4.41
N VAL A 567 -38.74 -31.98 4.04
CA VAL A 567 -37.77 -31.85 2.94
C VAL A 567 -38.47 -31.84 1.56
N GLY A 568 -39.60 -32.54 1.41
CA GLY A 568 -40.42 -32.47 0.20
C GLY A 568 -41.04 -31.08 -0.03
N THR A 569 -41.57 -30.44 1.02
CA THR A 569 -42.07 -29.06 0.94
C THR A 569 -40.93 -28.07 0.68
N ALA A 570 -39.76 -28.25 1.30
CA ALA A 570 -38.58 -27.43 1.00
C ALA A 570 -38.17 -27.53 -0.48
N VAL A 571 -38.15 -28.72 -1.08
CA VAL A 571 -37.86 -28.90 -2.51
C VAL A 571 -38.91 -28.22 -3.39
N SER A 572 -40.20 -28.32 -3.05
CA SER A 572 -41.25 -27.60 -3.77
C SER A 572 -41.12 -26.07 -3.64
N ASN A 573 -40.68 -25.55 -2.49
CA ASN A 573 -40.36 -24.13 -2.34
C ASN A 573 -39.11 -23.71 -3.14
N MET A 574 -38.09 -24.57 -3.26
CA MET A 574 -36.92 -24.34 -4.13
C MET A 574 -37.32 -24.25 -5.61
N GLU A 575 -38.19 -25.14 -6.08
CA GLU A 575 -38.74 -25.11 -7.46
C GLU A 575 -39.59 -23.85 -7.70
N THR A 576 -40.37 -23.45 -6.69
CA THR A 576 -41.16 -22.21 -6.72
C THR A 576 -40.26 -20.97 -6.78
N ALA A 577 -39.21 -20.92 -5.94
CA ALA A 577 -38.21 -19.85 -5.91
C ALA A 577 -37.44 -19.73 -7.23
N PHE A 578 -37.06 -20.86 -7.83
CA PHE A 578 -36.46 -20.90 -9.17
C PHE A 578 -37.39 -20.28 -10.23
N THR A 579 -38.67 -20.68 -10.21
CA THR A 579 -39.68 -20.19 -11.18
C THR A 579 -40.01 -18.71 -10.96
N ASP A 580 -40.05 -18.25 -9.71
CA ASP A 580 -40.20 -16.83 -9.35
C ASP A 580 -39.00 -16.00 -9.86
N ALA A 581 -37.78 -16.44 -9.57
CA ALA A 581 -36.55 -15.78 -10.01
C ALA A 581 -36.44 -15.70 -11.54
N ALA A 582 -36.72 -16.81 -12.25
CA ALA A 582 -36.75 -16.86 -13.71
C ALA A 582 -37.92 -16.08 -14.32
N GLY A 583 -39.03 -15.96 -13.59
CA GLY A 583 -40.26 -15.28 -14.00
C GLY A 583 -40.27 -13.77 -13.78
N ARG A 584 -39.28 -13.18 -13.08
CA ARG A 584 -39.21 -11.73 -12.88
C ARG A 584 -39.10 -11.01 -14.23
N THR A 585 -39.99 -10.05 -14.46
CA THR A 585 -40.07 -9.29 -15.72
C THR A 585 -39.39 -7.92 -15.63
N LEU A 586 -39.22 -7.30 -16.81
CA LEU A 586 -38.56 -6.00 -16.99
C LEU A 586 -37.14 -5.99 -16.40
N PRO A 587 -36.16 -6.72 -16.98
CA PRO A 587 -34.78 -6.70 -16.50
C PRO A 587 -34.18 -5.29 -16.58
N ASP A 588 -33.60 -4.83 -15.46
CA ASP A 588 -32.90 -3.55 -15.36
C ASP A 588 -31.63 -3.54 -16.24
N PHE A 589 -31.04 -4.72 -16.46
CA PHE A 589 -29.88 -4.94 -17.34
C PHE A 589 -30.05 -6.20 -18.18
N THR A 590 -29.84 -6.09 -19.50
CA THR A 590 -29.95 -7.21 -20.46
C THR A 590 -28.64 -7.40 -21.22
N GLU A 591 -28.16 -8.65 -21.33
CA GLU A 591 -26.89 -9.05 -21.96
C GLU A 591 -25.65 -8.26 -21.48
N LEU A 592 -25.66 -7.77 -20.24
CA LEU A 592 -24.63 -6.89 -19.72
C LEU A 592 -23.23 -7.54 -19.84
N HIS A 593 -22.31 -6.80 -20.47
CA HIS A 593 -20.94 -7.23 -20.77
C HIS A 593 -20.82 -8.58 -21.52
N ALA A 594 -21.86 -9.00 -22.26
CA ALA A 594 -21.93 -10.28 -22.96
C ALA A 594 -21.57 -11.47 -22.05
N GLY A 595 -22.13 -11.46 -20.83
CA GLY A 595 -21.95 -12.51 -19.81
C GLY A 595 -20.64 -12.45 -19.03
N ASN A 596 -19.64 -11.65 -19.43
CA ASN A 596 -18.36 -11.59 -18.71
C ASN A 596 -18.34 -10.48 -17.65
N LEU A 597 -18.49 -10.90 -16.39
CA LEU A 597 -18.57 -10.02 -15.21
C LEU A 597 -17.22 -9.83 -14.49
N THR A 598 -16.13 -10.34 -15.07
CA THR A 598 -14.77 -10.23 -14.51
C THR A 598 -14.35 -8.77 -14.33
N GLY A 599 -14.00 -8.40 -13.09
CA GLY A 599 -13.54 -7.07 -12.71
C GLY A 599 -14.63 -5.99 -12.71
N LYS A 600 -15.91 -6.36 -12.68
CA LYS A 600 -17.04 -5.43 -12.73
C LYS A 600 -17.58 -5.08 -11.34
N THR A 601 -18.23 -3.92 -11.25
CA THR A 601 -19.04 -3.53 -10.09
C THR A 601 -20.49 -3.40 -10.55
N LEU A 602 -21.40 -4.08 -9.87
CA LEU A 602 -22.83 -4.16 -10.20
C LEU A 602 -23.66 -3.58 -9.06
N VAL A 603 -24.53 -2.62 -9.39
CA VAL A 603 -25.55 -2.10 -8.48
C VAL A 603 -26.67 -3.12 -8.27
N ARG A 604 -27.60 -2.85 -7.36
CA ARG A 604 -28.84 -3.61 -7.20
C ARG A 604 -29.64 -3.73 -8.51
N GLY A 605 -30.42 -4.80 -8.67
CA GLY A 605 -31.35 -4.94 -9.79
C GLY A 605 -31.59 -6.38 -10.29
N LEU A 606 -32.43 -6.46 -11.32
CA LEU A 606 -32.70 -7.65 -12.12
C LEU A 606 -31.82 -7.64 -13.38
N TYR A 607 -31.00 -8.67 -13.54
CA TYR A 607 -30.09 -8.86 -14.66
C TYR A 607 -30.53 -10.10 -15.47
N LYS A 608 -30.49 -10.04 -16.81
CA LYS A 608 -30.77 -11.19 -17.67
C LYS A 608 -29.72 -11.42 -18.76
N TRP A 609 -29.36 -12.68 -18.96
CA TRP A 609 -28.62 -13.19 -20.12
C TRP A 609 -29.33 -14.40 -20.73
N SER A 610 -29.41 -14.41 -22.06
CA SER A 610 -29.80 -15.56 -22.90
C SER A 610 -28.65 -16.56 -23.13
N THR A 611 -27.49 -16.29 -22.52
CA THR A 611 -26.26 -17.09 -22.61
C THR A 611 -25.65 -17.28 -21.21
N GLY A 612 -24.61 -18.11 -21.11
CA GLY A 612 -23.91 -18.34 -19.85
C GLY A 612 -23.08 -17.15 -19.35
N VAL A 613 -22.85 -17.09 -18.04
CA VAL A 613 -22.12 -16.02 -17.35
C VAL A 613 -20.75 -16.50 -16.86
N LEU A 614 -19.75 -15.64 -16.96
CA LEU A 614 -18.35 -15.91 -16.62
C LEU A 614 -17.79 -14.88 -15.62
N ILE A 615 -17.25 -15.37 -14.50
CA ILE A 615 -16.55 -14.57 -13.48
C ILE A 615 -15.16 -15.18 -13.24
N ASN A 616 -14.10 -14.59 -13.79
CA ASN A 616 -12.72 -14.99 -13.47
C ASN A 616 -12.13 -14.14 -12.35
N ALA A 617 -10.95 -14.53 -11.83
CA ALA A 617 -10.18 -13.70 -10.92
C ALA A 617 -9.85 -12.33 -11.59
N PRO A 618 -9.94 -11.20 -10.86
CA PRO A 618 -10.09 -11.08 -9.40
C PRO A 618 -11.50 -11.36 -8.87
N GLY A 619 -12.54 -11.34 -9.71
CA GLY A 619 -13.92 -11.57 -9.29
C GLY A 619 -14.91 -10.53 -9.82
N VAL A 620 -15.99 -10.30 -9.07
CA VAL A 620 -17.03 -9.28 -9.34
C VAL A 620 -17.45 -8.64 -8.02
N THR A 621 -17.78 -7.34 -8.04
CA THR A 621 -18.25 -6.59 -6.86
C THR A 621 -19.74 -6.28 -6.99
N LEU A 622 -20.49 -6.49 -5.91
CA LEU A 622 -21.88 -6.07 -5.76
C LEU A 622 -21.95 -4.89 -4.77
N THR A 623 -22.66 -3.81 -5.13
CA THR A 623 -22.69 -2.57 -4.34
C THR A 623 -24.11 -2.02 -4.13
N GLY A 624 -24.50 -1.85 -2.88
CA GLY A 624 -25.83 -1.43 -2.45
C GLY A 624 -26.00 -1.58 -0.93
N ASP A 625 -27.15 -1.23 -0.38
CA ASP A 625 -27.42 -1.30 1.06
C ASP A 625 -27.92 -2.68 1.55
N SER A 626 -28.22 -2.81 2.84
CA SER A 626 -28.60 -4.08 3.49
C SER A 626 -29.99 -4.61 3.12
N ASN A 627 -30.80 -3.81 2.42
CA ASN A 627 -32.14 -4.13 1.92
C ASN A 627 -32.16 -4.36 0.40
N ASP A 628 -31.08 -3.96 -0.29
CA ASP A 628 -30.97 -4.09 -1.75
C ASP A 628 -30.91 -5.55 -2.20
N VAL A 629 -31.44 -5.81 -3.40
CA VAL A 629 -31.66 -7.14 -3.96
C VAL A 629 -31.00 -7.26 -5.33
N TRP A 630 -30.37 -8.40 -5.57
CA TRP A 630 -29.80 -8.80 -6.87
C TRP A 630 -30.47 -10.08 -7.33
N ILE A 631 -30.96 -10.09 -8.57
CA ILE A 631 -31.48 -11.30 -9.22
C ILE A 631 -30.79 -11.43 -10.57
N PHE A 632 -30.03 -12.50 -10.75
CA PHE A 632 -29.34 -12.84 -11.99
C PHE A 632 -30.08 -13.99 -12.67
N GLN A 633 -30.72 -13.72 -13.81
CA GLN A 633 -31.36 -14.72 -14.68
C GLN A 633 -30.37 -15.15 -15.76
N ILE A 634 -29.95 -16.40 -15.72
CA ILE A 634 -28.92 -16.95 -16.61
C ILE A 634 -29.53 -18.15 -17.35
N ASP A 635 -29.83 -17.97 -18.64
CA ASP A 635 -30.44 -19.02 -19.48
C ASP A 635 -29.43 -20.09 -19.95
N GLY A 636 -28.15 -19.95 -19.58
CA GLY A 636 -27.08 -20.93 -19.78
C GLY A 636 -26.37 -21.30 -18.47
N THR A 637 -25.09 -21.68 -18.56
CA THR A 637 -24.25 -22.05 -17.40
C THR A 637 -23.71 -20.84 -16.64
N LEU A 638 -23.39 -21.03 -15.35
CA LEU A 638 -22.65 -20.06 -14.53
C LEU A 638 -21.24 -20.61 -14.24
N ILE A 639 -20.20 -19.97 -14.78
CA ILE A 639 -18.81 -20.40 -14.62
C ILE A 639 -18.04 -19.36 -13.79
N VAL A 640 -17.54 -19.79 -12.64
CA VAL A 640 -16.69 -18.98 -11.75
C VAL A 640 -15.29 -19.58 -11.74
N GLY A 641 -14.31 -18.87 -12.29
CA GLY A 641 -12.92 -19.33 -12.40
C GLY A 641 -12.23 -19.43 -11.04
N SER A 642 -11.23 -20.32 -10.94
CA SER A 642 -10.52 -20.58 -9.69
C SER A 642 -9.92 -19.29 -9.07
N GLY A 643 -10.06 -19.13 -7.76
CA GLY A 643 -9.62 -17.97 -7.00
C GLY A 643 -10.46 -16.69 -7.19
N ALA A 644 -11.55 -16.72 -7.96
CA ALA A 644 -12.44 -15.56 -8.11
C ALA A 644 -13.32 -15.34 -6.87
N ILE A 645 -13.62 -14.06 -6.58
CA ILE A 645 -14.36 -13.63 -5.38
C ILE A 645 -15.61 -12.83 -5.79
N VAL A 646 -16.75 -13.06 -5.13
CA VAL A 646 -17.89 -12.14 -5.17
C VAL A 646 -17.75 -11.19 -3.98
N TYR A 647 -17.30 -9.96 -4.23
CA TYR A 647 -17.17 -8.93 -3.20
C TYR A 647 -18.54 -8.28 -2.93
N LEU A 648 -18.83 -7.98 -1.67
CA LEU A 648 -19.98 -7.17 -1.26
C LEU A 648 -19.49 -5.81 -0.75
N SER A 649 -20.28 -4.76 -0.98
CA SER A 649 -19.95 -3.39 -0.60
C SER A 649 -21.21 -2.53 -0.43
N GLY A 650 -21.11 -1.41 0.30
CA GLY A 650 -22.23 -0.51 0.61
C GLY A 650 -23.17 -0.96 1.74
N GLY A 651 -23.03 -2.20 2.22
CA GLY A 651 -23.94 -2.85 3.17
C GLY A 651 -24.66 -4.08 2.61
N ALA A 652 -24.49 -4.36 1.31
CA ALA A 652 -25.07 -5.50 0.60
C ALA A 652 -24.89 -6.85 1.33
N LEU A 653 -25.97 -7.64 1.41
CA LEU A 653 -26.00 -8.91 2.15
C LEU A 653 -26.20 -10.11 1.22
N ALA A 654 -25.39 -11.17 1.42
CA ALA A 654 -25.48 -12.43 0.68
C ALA A 654 -26.91 -13.02 0.66
N LYS A 655 -27.69 -12.84 1.73
CA LYS A 655 -29.08 -13.31 1.84
C LYS A 655 -30.02 -12.73 0.75
N ASN A 656 -29.72 -11.53 0.23
CA ASN A 656 -30.55 -10.78 -0.74
C ASN A 656 -30.13 -11.02 -2.21
N ILE A 657 -29.12 -11.85 -2.45
CA ILE A 657 -28.53 -12.08 -3.77
C ILE A 657 -28.99 -13.45 -4.28
N PHE A 658 -29.52 -13.49 -5.51
CA PHE A 658 -30.10 -14.69 -6.10
C PHE A 658 -29.54 -14.93 -7.50
N TRP A 659 -28.95 -16.11 -7.71
CA TRP A 659 -28.40 -16.57 -8.98
C TRP A 659 -29.30 -17.69 -9.51
N GLN A 660 -30.19 -17.37 -10.46
CA GLN A 660 -31.03 -18.35 -11.13
C GLN A 660 -30.31 -18.81 -12.40
N VAL A 661 -30.02 -20.11 -12.49
CA VAL A 661 -29.19 -20.69 -13.55
C VAL A 661 -29.93 -21.85 -14.20
N ALA A 662 -30.21 -21.75 -15.50
CA ALA A 662 -31.02 -22.73 -16.25
C ALA A 662 -30.21 -23.97 -16.69
N ASP A 663 -28.89 -23.90 -16.62
CA ASP A 663 -27.95 -25.01 -16.78
C ASP A 663 -26.89 -24.95 -15.64
N GLN A 664 -25.87 -25.80 -15.70
CA GLN A 664 -24.93 -26.07 -14.63
C GLN A 664 -24.19 -24.83 -14.07
N THR A 665 -24.15 -24.69 -12.74
CA THR A 665 -23.18 -23.85 -12.02
C THR A 665 -21.87 -24.60 -11.74
N THR A 666 -20.74 -24.03 -12.15
CA THR A 666 -19.40 -24.51 -11.81
C THR A 666 -18.61 -23.45 -11.05
N LEU A 667 -18.26 -23.74 -9.79
CA LEU A 667 -17.38 -22.91 -8.97
C LEU A 667 -15.98 -23.52 -8.92
N GLY A 668 -14.99 -22.81 -9.46
CA GLY A 668 -13.59 -23.23 -9.50
C GLY A 668 -12.92 -23.31 -8.12
N SER A 669 -11.71 -23.87 -8.10
CA SER A 669 -10.94 -24.08 -6.86
C SER A 669 -10.69 -22.75 -6.13
N THR A 670 -10.69 -22.79 -4.79
CA THR A 670 -10.42 -21.64 -3.91
C THR A 670 -11.22 -20.35 -4.20
N THR A 671 -12.37 -20.48 -4.88
CA THR A 671 -13.35 -19.39 -5.07
C THR A 671 -13.94 -18.92 -3.74
N GLN A 672 -14.47 -17.70 -3.70
CA GLN A 672 -15.22 -17.17 -2.55
C GLN A 672 -16.53 -16.56 -3.05
N PHE A 673 -17.59 -17.37 -3.11
CA PHE A 673 -18.86 -17.00 -3.72
C PHE A 673 -19.88 -16.49 -2.67
N LYS A 674 -20.77 -15.59 -3.10
CA LYS A 674 -21.80 -14.97 -2.26
C LYS A 674 -23.17 -15.07 -2.92
N GLY A 675 -24.18 -15.49 -2.15
CA GLY A 675 -25.58 -15.49 -2.59
C GLY A 675 -26.24 -16.86 -2.65
N ASN A 676 -27.55 -16.84 -2.88
CA ASN A 676 -28.37 -18.04 -3.06
C ASN A 676 -28.29 -18.50 -4.52
N ILE A 677 -27.82 -19.71 -4.77
CA ILE A 677 -27.80 -20.33 -6.10
C ILE A 677 -29.06 -21.19 -6.24
N LEU A 678 -29.85 -20.91 -7.27
CA LEU A 678 -31.08 -21.60 -7.68
C LEU A 678 -30.80 -22.25 -9.04
N ASP A 679 -30.34 -23.49 -9.03
CA ASP A 679 -29.80 -24.19 -10.20
C ASP A 679 -30.79 -25.23 -10.73
N TYR A 680 -31.01 -25.25 -12.05
CA TYR A 680 -31.91 -26.20 -12.70
C TYR A 680 -31.29 -27.58 -12.95
N THR A 681 -29.96 -27.67 -12.97
CA THR A 681 -29.22 -28.93 -13.08
C THR A 681 -28.34 -29.11 -11.84
N ALA A 682 -27.02 -29.01 -11.98
CA ALA A 682 -26.05 -29.39 -10.96
C ALA A 682 -25.14 -28.25 -10.52
N ILE A 683 -24.90 -28.16 -9.21
CA ILE A 683 -23.91 -27.24 -8.63
C ILE A 683 -22.63 -28.03 -8.34
N VAL A 684 -21.55 -27.71 -9.05
CA VAL A 684 -20.25 -28.37 -8.88
C VAL A 684 -19.22 -27.38 -8.31
N MET A 685 -18.75 -27.67 -7.09
CA MET A 685 -17.69 -26.91 -6.42
C MET A 685 -16.38 -27.68 -6.45
N GLN A 686 -15.33 -27.03 -6.97
CA GLN A 686 -13.98 -27.58 -7.06
C GLN A 686 -13.16 -27.26 -5.79
N ASP A 687 -11.98 -27.86 -5.70
CA ASP A 687 -11.16 -27.95 -4.48
C ASP A 687 -11.03 -26.64 -3.67
N GLY A 688 -11.46 -26.67 -2.41
CA GLY A 688 -11.24 -25.59 -1.43
C GLY A 688 -12.02 -24.29 -1.66
N GLY A 689 -12.97 -24.24 -2.61
CA GLY A 689 -13.87 -23.09 -2.78
C GLY A 689 -14.84 -22.90 -1.61
N THR A 690 -15.31 -21.67 -1.38
CA THR A 690 -16.24 -21.32 -0.30
C THR A 690 -17.52 -20.64 -0.80
N LEU A 691 -18.61 -20.83 -0.05
CA LEU A 691 -19.92 -20.23 -0.29
C LEU A 691 -20.49 -19.66 1.01
N ASP A 692 -20.81 -18.36 1.02
CA ASP A 692 -21.66 -17.72 2.02
C ASP A 692 -22.97 -17.39 1.30
N GLY A 693 -23.93 -18.31 1.44
CA GLY A 693 -24.90 -18.57 0.39
C GLY A 693 -25.66 -19.88 0.57
N ARG A 694 -26.39 -20.29 -0.47
CA ARG A 694 -27.12 -21.56 -0.51
C ARG A 694 -26.88 -22.27 -1.84
N ALA A 695 -26.72 -23.58 -1.83
CA ALA A 695 -26.63 -24.43 -3.01
C ALA A 695 -27.95 -25.21 -3.17
N LEU A 696 -28.88 -24.67 -3.95
CA LEU A 696 -30.23 -25.22 -4.14
C LEU A 696 -30.34 -25.73 -5.59
N ALA A 697 -30.21 -27.05 -5.79
CA ALA A 697 -30.03 -27.65 -7.12
C ALA A 697 -31.15 -28.65 -7.48
N GLN A 698 -31.70 -28.54 -8.69
CA GLN A 698 -32.77 -29.44 -9.14
C GLN A 698 -32.30 -30.81 -9.64
N THR A 699 -30.99 -31.06 -9.76
CA THR A 699 -30.41 -32.41 -9.74
C THR A 699 -29.47 -32.61 -8.56
N GLU A 700 -28.17 -32.36 -8.68
CA GLU A 700 -27.14 -32.78 -7.73
C GLU A 700 -26.20 -31.65 -7.27
N VAL A 701 -25.55 -31.85 -6.12
CA VAL A 701 -24.49 -30.96 -5.62
C VAL A 701 -23.23 -31.78 -5.35
N THR A 702 -22.10 -31.36 -5.93
CA THR A 702 -20.81 -32.08 -5.81
C THR A 702 -19.75 -31.16 -5.23
N LEU A 703 -19.08 -31.63 -4.17
CA LEU A 703 -18.12 -30.86 -3.38
C LEU A 703 -16.73 -31.54 -3.30
N ILE A 704 -15.69 -30.70 -3.26
CA ILE A 704 -14.30 -31.09 -3.03
C ILE A 704 -13.71 -30.12 -1.98
N GLY A 705 -13.64 -30.56 -0.73
CA GLY A 705 -12.99 -29.81 0.37
C GLY A 705 -13.57 -28.42 0.65
N ASN A 706 -14.86 -28.19 0.36
CA ASN A 706 -15.46 -26.85 0.35
C ASN A 706 -15.95 -26.40 1.74
N THR A 707 -16.07 -25.08 1.93
CA THR A 707 -16.78 -24.51 3.08
C THR A 707 -18.07 -23.83 2.63
N LEU A 708 -19.23 -24.29 3.12
CA LEU A 708 -20.54 -23.70 2.81
C LEU A 708 -21.22 -23.24 4.10
N THR A 709 -21.66 -21.99 4.14
CA THR A 709 -22.26 -21.35 5.32
C THR A 709 -23.56 -20.66 4.95
N ILE A 710 -24.63 -20.92 5.71
CA ILE A 710 -25.94 -20.27 5.52
C ILE A 710 -25.85 -18.74 5.73
N PRO A 711 -26.48 -17.91 4.87
CA PRO A 711 -26.35 -16.45 4.95
C PRO A 711 -26.87 -15.86 6.26
N THR A 712 -26.03 -15.08 6.95
CA THR A 712 -26.42 -14.37 8.17
C THR A 712 -27.05 -13.00 7.87
N GLY A 713 -27.94 -12.54 8.75
CA GLY A 713 -28.63 -11.25 8.61
C GLY A 713 -27.80 -9.98 8.87
N VAL A 714 -26.48 -10.12 9.04
CA VAL A 714 -25.52 -9.06 9.42
C VAL A 714 -24.44 -8.97 8.34
N GLU A 715 -23.96 -7.75 8.06
CA GLU A 715 -22.85 -7.52 7.12
C GLU A 715 -21.62 -8.35 7.51
N GLN A 716 -21.25 -9.29 6.65
CA GLN A 716 -19.95 -9.97 6.74
C GLN A 716 -18.89 -9.01 6.20
N PRO A 717 -17.91 -8.56 7.02
CA PRO A 717 -16.93 -7.57 6.59
C PRO A 717 -16.18 -8.04 5.35
N ILE A 718 -16.01 -7.15 4.37
CA ILE A 718 -15.44 -7.44 3.05
C ILE A 718 -14.21 -8.36 3.15
N GLU A 719 -14.39 -9.61 2.74
CA GLU A 719 -13.36 -10.63 2.87
C GLU A 719 -12.26 -10.42 1.81
N GLY A 720 -11.03 -10.14 2.27
CA GLY A 720 -9.81 -10.27 1.45
C GLY A 720 -9.10 -8.98 1.05
N LEU A 721 -9.69 -7.80 1.19
CA LEU A 721 -9.02 -6.53 0.84
C LEU A 721 -8.86 -5.59 2.04
N LEU A 722 -7.63 -5.50 2.56
CA LEU A 722 -7.25 -4.44 3.49
C LEU A 722 -7.16 -3.11 2.71
N THR A 723 -7.97 -2.13 3.11
CA THR A 723 -8.06 -0.85 2.40
C THR A 723 -6.88 0.04 2.80
N TYR A 724 -5.98 0.30 1.86
CA TYR A 724 -4.84 1.18 2.08
C TYR A 724 -5.32 2.58 2.54
N GLY A 725 -4.69 3.14 3.58
CA GLY A 725 -5.10 4.43 4.16
C GLY A 725 -6.22 4.36 5.22
N LYS A 726 -6.73 3.18 5.62
CA LYS A 726 -7.74 3.07 6.69
C LYS A 726 -7.28 2.17 7.85
N LEU A 727 -7.55 2.58 9.10
CA LEU A 727 -7.34 1.74 10.28
C LEU A 727 -8.34 0.59 10.28
N GLN A 728 -7.85 -0.65 10.24
CA GLN A 728 -8.69 -1.85 10.14
C GLN A 728 -8.14 -3.00 10.98
N LEU A 729 -9.04 -3.79 11.58
CA LEU A 729 -8.74 -5.07 12.22
C LEU A 729 -9.72 -6.12 11.66
N MET A 730 -9.20 -7.23 11.14
CA MET A 730 -9.98 -8.27 10.46
C MET A 730 -10.42 -9.40 11.38
N PRO A 731 -11.46 -10.17 11.01
CA PRO A 731 -11.70 -11.50 11.55
C PRO A 731 -10.45 -12.38 11.43
N CYS A 732 -10.13 -13.10 12.50
CA CYS A 732 -8.99 -14.00 12.57
C CYS A 732 -9.31 -15.35 11.90
N ARG A 733 -8.33 -16.02 11.26
CA ARG A 733 -8.54 -17.28 10.52
C ARG A 733 -7.50 -18.36 10.83
N PRO A 734 -7.88 -19.65 10.99
CA PRO A 734 -9.25 -20.15 11.16
C PRO A 734 -9.88 -19.68 12.49
N ASN A 735 -11.20 -19.62 12.55
CA ASN A 735 -11.97 -19.28 13.75
C ASN A 735 -13.35 -19.95 13.68
N PRO A 736 -13.66 -20.98 14.50
CA PRO A 736 -12.82 -21.52 15.58
C PRO A 736 -11.45 -22.06 15.13
N SER A 737 -10.44 -21.91 15.99
CA SER A 737 -9.07 -22.37 15.75
C SER A 737 -8.73 -23.61 16.56
N SER A 738 -8.02 -24.57 15.96
CA SER A 738 -7.44 -25.74 16.64
C SER A 738 -6.13 -25.44 17.39
N GLY A 739 -5.57 -24.24 17.24
CA GLY A 739 -4.30 -23.87 17.85
C GLY A 739 -3.48 -22.86 17.05
N LEU A 740 -3.67 -22.79 15.73
CA LEU A 740 -3.02 -21.81 14.87
C LEU A 740 -4.07 -20.82 14.35
N VAL A 741 -3.80 -19.52 14.45
CA VAL A 741 -4.67 -18.48 13.89
C VAL A 741 -3.88 -17.26 13.43
N THR A 742 -4.19 -16.76 12.24
CA THR A 742 -3.69 -15.50 11.70
C THR A 742 -4.68 -14.38 11.97
N ILE A 743 -4.18 -13.25 12.45
CA ILE A 743 -4.90 -12.00 12.65
C ILE A 743 -4.33 -10.97 11.66
N SER A 744 -5.20 -10.34 10.89
CA SER A 744 -4.83 -9.34 9.89
C SER A 744 -5.30 -7.94 10.31
N TYR A 745 -4.51 -6.91 10.03
CA TYR A 745 -4.84 -5.52 10.30
C TYR A 745 -4.15 -4.57 9.30
N ALA A 746 -4.67 -3.35 9.17
CA ALA A 746 -4.04 -2.29 8.39
C ALA A 746 -3.99 -0.98 9.18
N LEU A 747 -2.91 -0.21 8.96
CA LEU A 747 -2.65 1.08 9.57
C LEU A 747 -2.70 2.19 8.51
N PRO A 748 -3.39 3.33 8.76
CA PRO A 748 -3.65 4.35 7.74
C PRO A 748 -2.41 5.20 7.45
N ARG A 749 -1.62 5.49 8.49
CA ARG A 749 -0.32 6.17 8.47
C ARG A 749 0.60 5.47 9.48
N SER A 750 1.89 5.78 9.48
CA SER A 750 2.81 5.27 10.52
C SER A 750 2.33 5.66 11.92
N GLY A 751 2.52 4.78 12.91
CA GLY A 751 2.12 5.01 14.30
C GLY A 751 2.38 3.84 15.24
N ASN A 752 2.32 4.13 16.54
CA ASN A 752 2.55 3.21 17.63
C ASN A 752 1.34 2.27 17.83
N ILE A 753 1.58 0.96 17.83
CA ILE A 753 0.55 -0.05 18.05
C ILE A 753 0.76 -0.86 19.33
N SER A 754 -0.33 -1.48 19.78
CA SER A 754 -0.23 -2.75 20.52
C SER A 754 -1.37 -3.69 20.17
N LEU A 755 -1.04 -4.88 19.66
CA LEU A 755 -1.98 -5.95 19.33
C LEU A 755 -1.88 -7.05 20.39
N ASN A 756 -2.93 -7.17 21.19
CA ASN A 756 -2.98 -7.98 22.41
C ASN A 756 -4.13 -8.98 22.38
N ILE A 757 -3.94 -10.15 22.98
CA ILE A 757 -4.97 -11.17 23.23
C ILE A 757 -5.29 -11.21 24.73
N TYR A 758 -6.57 -11.27 25.06
CA TYR A 758 -7.13 -11.32 26.40
C TYR A 758 -8.09 -12.51 26.55
N ASP A 759 -8.29 -12.99 27.79
CA ASP A 759 -9.38 -13.91 28.10
C ASP A 759 -10.74 -13.19 28.27
N ILE A 760 -11.83 -13.94 28.45
CA ILE A 760 -13.17 -13.37 28.71
C ILE A 760 -13.27 -12.52 29.98
N ARG A 761 -12.26 -12.54 30.86
CA ARG A 761 -12.19 -11.74 32.09
C ARG A 761 -11.33 -10.47 31.89
N GLY A 762 -10.94 -10.17 30.65
CA GLY A 762 -10.11 -9.02 30.30
C GLY A 762 -8.64 -9.16 30.72
N ARG A 763 -8.18 -10.35 31.14
CA ARG A 763 -6.79 -10.57 31.55
C ARG A 763 -5.91 -10.79 30.33
N LEU A 764 -4.76 -10.12 30.29
CA LEU A 764 -3.84 -10.13 29.15
C LEU A 764 -3.09 -11.47 29.04
N VAL A 765 -3.42 -12.24 27.99
CA VAL A 765 -2.92 -13.59 27.71
C VAL A 765 -1.62 -13.55 26.90
N SER A 766 -1.58 -12.74 25.84
CA SER A 766 -0.45 -12.65 24.92
C SER A 766 -0.37 -11.27 24.25
N THR A 767 0.83 -10.84 23.89
CA THR A 767 1.07 -9.62 23.09
C THR A 767 1.74 -10.06 21.80
N LEU A 768 1.11 -9.78 20.66
CA LEU A 768 1.57 -10.27 19.36
C LEU A 768 2.48 -9.25 18.67
N ALA A 769 2.10 -7.97 18.72
CA ALA A 769 2.89 -6.87 18.19
C ALA A 769 2.77 -5.66 19.12
N GLN A 770 3.84 -4.88 19.23
CA GLN A 770 3.90 -3.65 20.02
C GLN A 770 4.97 -2.71 19.43
N GLY A 771 4.80 -1.40 19.60
CA GLY A 771 5.74 -0.38 19.14
C GLY A 771 5.34 0.24 17.81
N GLN A 772 6.22 1.09 17.27
CA GLN A 772 6.02 1.77 15.99
C GLN A 772 5.89 0.80 14.82
N LYS A 773 4.94 1.09 13.92
CA LYS A 773 4.74 0.42 12.63
C LYS A 773 4.43 1.45 11.55
N SER A 774 4.88 1.18 10.34
CA SER A 774 4.62 2.00 9.16
C SER A 774 3.14 1.97 8.76
N ALA A 775 2.75 2.86 7.85
CA ALA A 775 1.50 2.69 7.10
C ALA A 775 1.49 1.34 6.35
N GLY A 776 0.32 0.72 6.20
CA GLY A 776 0.14 -0.50 5.40
C GLY A 776 -0.47 -1.69 6.13
N SER A 777 -0.32 -2.86 5.52
CA SER A 777 -1.07 -4.09 5.83
C SER A 777 -0.20 -5.16 6.50
N TYR A 778 -0.73 -5.76 7.57
CA TYR A 778 0.01 -6.68 8.43
C TYR A 778 -0.78 -7.96 8.72
N ASN A 779 -0.08 -9.10 8.70
CA ASN A 779 -0.55 -10.41 9.15
C ASN A 779 0.32 -10.87 10.32
N ILE A 780 -0.29 -11.44 11.37
CA ILE A 780 0.44 -12.04 12.48
C ILE A 780 -0.23 -13.30 13.00
N THR A 781 0.56 -14.31 13.34
CA THR A 781 0.06 -15.63 13.72
C THR A 781 0.22 -15.90 15.21
N TRP A 782 -0.89 -16.21 15.90
CA TRP A 782 -0.89 -16.73 17.26
C TRP A 782 -0.96 -18.27 17.25
N ARG A 783 -0.23 -18.90 18.19
CA ARG A 783 -0.12 -20.37 18.33
C ARG A 783 -0.91 -20.92 19.54
N GLY A 784 -1.89 -20.17 20.04
CA GLY A 784 -2.69 -20.59 21.20
C GLY A 784 -1.89 -20.70 22.49
N ASN A 785 -0.92 -19.79 22.67
CA ASN A 785 0.05 -19.78 23.78
C ASN A 785 0.02 -18.46 24.57
N ASP A 786 0.29 -18.52 25.88
CA ASP A 786 0.44 -17.35 26.74
C ASP A 786 1.83 -16.69 26.63
N ARG A 787 2.03 -15.59 27.38
CA ARG A 787 3.32 -14.89 27.53
C ARG A 787 4.48 -15.74 28.06
N GLN A 788 4.23 -16.95 28.59
CA GLN A 788 5.23 -17.89 29.10
C GLN A 788 5.40 -19.08 28.13
N GLY A 789 4.87 -18.98 26.90
CA GLY A 789 4.93 -20.02 25.87
C GLY A 789 3.99 -21.21 26.09
N ARG A 790 3.18 -21.20 27.16
CA ARG A 790 2.33 -22.32 27.55
C ARG A 790 1.02 -22.33 26.77
N LYS A 791 0.57 -23.50 26.33
CA LYS A 791 -0.73 -23.68 25.66
C LYS A 791 -1.88 -23.25 26.57
N VAL A 792 -2.73 -22.34 26.09
CA VAL A 792 -3.94 -21.88 26.82
C VAL A 792 -5.14 -22.80 26.56
N SER A 793 -6.14 -22.82 27.45
CA SER A 793 -7.31 -23.70 27.37
C SER A 793 -8.21 -23.44 26.16
N SER A 794 -9.00 -24.44 25.74
CA SER A 794 -10.16 -24.24 24.86
C SER A 794 -11.12 -23.21 25.47
N GLY A 795 -11.69 -22.31 24.67
CA GLY A 795 -12.54 -21.21 25.13
C GLY A 795 -12.55 -19.99 24.21
N VAL A 796 -13.24 -18.94 24.66
CA VAL A 796 -13.33 -17.66 23.95
C VAL A 796 -12.21 -16.72 24.40
N TYR A 797 -11.61 -16.04 23.43
CA TYR A 797 -10.57 -15.03 23.58
C TYR A 797 -10.97 -13.74 22.85
N ILE A 798 -10.40 -12.62 23.29
CA ILE A 798 -10.63 -11.30 22.71
C ILE A 798 -9.28 -10.79 22.22
N TYR A 799 -9.19 -10.31 20.98
CA TYR A 799 -7.98 -9.63 20.48
C TYR A 799 -8.28 -8.16 20.19
N ARG A 800 -7.37 -7.28 20.61
CA ARG A 800 -7.49 -5.82 20.46
C ARG A 800 -6.23 -5.25 19.83
N LEU A 801 -6.40 -4.48 18.77
CA LEU A 801 -5.41 -3.57 18.22
C LEU A 801 -5.66 -2.19 18.82
N ASN A 802 -4.69 -1.66 19.54
CA ASN A 802 -4.59 -0.23 19.85
C ASN A 802 -3.67 0.40 18.81
N TYR A 803 -4.01 1.59 18.30
CA TYR A 803 -3.21 2.40 17.39
C TYR A 803 -3.48 3.88 17.69
N GLU A 804 -2.46 4.64 18.08
CA GLU A 804 -2.58 6.08 18.45
C GLU A 804 -3.85 6.41 19.27
N GLY A 805 -4.00 5.72 20.41
CA GLY A 805 -5.17 5.82 21.31
C GLY A 805 -6.44 5.10 20.84
N THR A 806 -6.64 4.91 19.53
CA THR A 806 -7.82 4.24 18.96
C THR A 806 -7.78 2.73 19.18
N SER A 807 -8.88 2.13 19.64
CA SER A 807 -8.97 0.70 19.98
C SER A 807 -9.96 -0.07 19.09
N LEU A 808 -9.48 -0.99 18.26
CA LEU A 808 -10.31 -1.97 17.55
C LEU A 808 -10.26 -3.33 18.25
N THR A 809 -11.40 -3.97 18.50
CA THR A 809 -11.51 -5.23 19.28
C THR A 809 -12.36 -6.27 18.53
N ARG A 810 -11.96 -7.55 18.56
CA ARG A 810 -12.71 -8.68 17.96
C ARG A 810 -12.60 -9.98 18.79
N ARG A 811 -13.47 -10.96 18.48
CA ARG A 811 -13.59 -12.25 19.17
C ARG A 811 -12.89 -13.39 18.42
N LEU A 812 -12.18 -14.23 19.15
CA LEU A 812 -11.52 -15.47 18.73
C LEU A 812 -12.09 -16.64 19.54
N VAL A 813 -12.29 -17.80 18.93
CA VAL A 813 -12.67 -19.05 19.60
C VAL A 813 -11.56 -20.07 19.40
N LEU A 814 -11.08 -20.66 20.49
CA LEU A 814 -10.06 -21.72 20.48
C LEU A 814 -10.71 -23.04 20.91
N VAL A 815 -10.60 -24.08 20.10
CA VAL A 815 -11.15 -25.41 20.36
C VAL A 815 -10.04 -26.45 20.23
N ARG A 816 -9.75 -27.16 21.31
CA ARG A 816 -8.89 -28.33 21.37
C ARG A 816 -9.58 -29.42 22.17
#